data_AF-A0A268EQQ6-F1
#
_entry.id   AF-A0A268EQQ6-F1
#
_cell.length_a   1.000
_cell.length_b   1.000
_cell.length_c   1.000
_cell.angle_alpha   90.00
_cell.angle_beta   90.00
_cell.angle_gamma   90.00
#
_symmetry.space_group_name_H-M   'P 1'
#
loop_
_entity.id
_entity.type
_entity.pdbx_description
1 polymer ?
#
loop_
_entity_poly.entity_id
_entity_poly.type
_entity_poly.pdbx_seq_one_letter_code
_entity_poly.pdbx_strand_id
1 'polypeptide(L)'
;MRKSRWLWLIVPVLAISAVWLTLYLLEPEYSYTPPIGKLENKPELRSSQHGPVRQFDVWGKSVKLHADSRQPSPSSLSPDDGAVEITPDMLELGRKTLYEQSFGNEIFLSDVLGIVSGPLTIKSISKAIAKLKGAGTSNLEVALEEDITVGGLSFKKGDIIKTGFDVAKGSYMPVGLTVKYQEGRVKVGVTCMACHATVNDETGRLVEGAPNADLNLGLVLALAPNSAAFFTHTDVDNLVQYVKDSSPLIPNSKGGKEALPDAQLLEKAVDDNLVKWAPGYFDTTVDLISDITQIPDMFTKGDYPYSWSGFAAIGPFKGLSSFTNNVHAQNTDSLSQMDVSDSFFGIDKEVYVGTILQNAANPKYRYDPKSGMKPSVFFDTLDPNPGTAGANEVIKIPNYPKVSAFAPNGLYVNTPGYKVGEQVNAMSAYQNVIRPPVPKQTPKPETLALGKEIFRKAQCITCHAGDAFNNHRILPVKEIGTEPARARAFFPTENDFGKSLFYPPDTPVPLPKDAKVVEVPSGDVEPDQLTLGLGHKNTGGGYKVKGLIGLRWSAPYLHDGGVAVGPELTQVGVSATLMKGISPDPYNSLKAMVDRNLRELVVKANREDQRLKDTSVTGQGHEYWVDESTGYTKEQQDALIQYLLNLKLK
;
A
#
# COMPACT_ATOMS: atom_id res chain seq x y z
N MET A 1 63.59 -11.19 -19.63
CA MET A 1 62.20 -11.72 -19.58
C MET A 1 61.43 -11.03 -18.45
N ARG A 2 60.70 -9.93 -18.70
CA ARG A 2 59.90 -9.24 -17.66
C ARG A 2 58.65 -8.50 -18.16
N LYS A 3 58.29 -8.63 -19.46
CA LYS A 3 57.16 -7.94 -20.09
C LYS A 3 55.84 -8.76 -20.18
N SER A 4 55.87 -10.06 -19.84
CA SER A 4 54.69 -10.94 -19.95
C SER A 4 53.74 -10.86 -18.74
N ARG A 5 54.22 -10.59 -17.52
CA ARG A 5 53.37 -10.58 -16.31
C ARG A 5 52.37 -9.41 -16.23
N TRP A 6 52.61 -8.30 -16.93
CA TRP A 6 51.69 -7.15 -16.94
C TRP A 6 50.47 -7.39 -17.84
N LEU A 7 50.63 -8.07 -18.97
CA LEU A 7 49.51 -8.43 -19.87
C LEU A 7 48.50 -9.37 -19.19
N TRP A 8 48.97 -10.29 -18.34
CA TRP A 8 48.11 -11.17 -17.54
C TRP A 8 47.33 -10.45 -16.43
N LEU A 9 47.77 -9.25 -16.01
CA LEU A 9 47.02 -8.41 -15.06
C LEU A 9 46.08 -7.42 -15.76
N ILE A 10 46.42 -6.99 -16.97
CA ILE A 10 45.60 -6.07 -17.77
C ILE A 10 44.31 -6.74 -18.23
N VAL A 11 44.33 -8.01 -18.65
CA VAL A 11 43.14 -8.71 -19.15
C VAL A 11 42.04 -8.84 -18.08
N PRO A 12 42.32 -9.28 -16.83
CA PRO A 12 41.32 -9.27 -15.76
C PRO A 12 40.82 -7.87 -15.42
N VAL A 13 41.69 -6.86 -15.41
CA VAL A 13 41.30 -5.47 -15.15
C VAL A 13 40.37 -4.94 -16.24
N LEU A 14 40.70 -5.15 -17.52
CA LEU A 14 39.84 -4.77 -18.64
C LEU A 14 38.51 -5.52 -18.62
N ALA A 15 38.50 -6.81 -18.27
CA ALA A 15 37.27 -7.58 -18.12
C ALA A 15 36.39 -7.05 -16.98
N ILE A 16 36.98 -6.76 -15.81
CA ILE A 16 36.27 -6.17 -14.67
C ILE A 16 35.77 -4.77 -15.02
N SER A 17 36.58 -3.93 -15.65
CA SER A 17 36.18 -2.60 -16.09
C SER A 17 35.08 -2.64 -17.15
N ALA A 18 35.14 -3.60 -18.09
CA ALA A 18 34.09 -3.79 -19.08
C ALA A 18 32.78 -4.28 -18.44
N VAL A 19 32.84 -5.22 -17.50
CA VAL A 19 31.67 -5.66 -16.72
C VAL A 19 31.11 -4.49 -15.91
N TRP A 20 31.96 -3.75 -15.19
CA TRP A 20 31.55 -2.60 -14.40
C TRP A 20 30.91 -1.51 -15.26
N LEU A 21 31.52 -1.17 -16.41
CA LEU A 21 30.97 -0.22 -17.37
C LEU A 21 29.65 -0.72 -17.96
N THR A 22 29.54 -2.02 -18.24
CA THR A 22 28.30 -2.63 -18.75
C THR A 22 27.18 -2.54 -17.72
N LEU A 23 27.46 -2.88 -16.46
CA LEU A 23 26.50 -2.75 -15.36
C LEU A 23 26.11 -1.29 -15.11
N TYR A 24 27.08 -0.37 -15.18
CA TYR A 24 26.83 1.06 -15.02
C TYR A 24 25.96 1.65 -16.13
N LEU A 25 26.11 1.17 -17.38
CA LEU A 25 25.33 1.66 -18.52
C LEU A 25 23.97 0.97 -18.69
N LEU A 26 23.85 -0.32 -18.32
CA LEU A 26 22.61 -1.08 -18.47
C LEU A 26 21.64 -0.92 -17.31
N GLU A 27 22.14 -0.48 -16.14
CA GLU A 27 21.38 -0.37 -14.89
C GLU A 27 20.44 -1.56 -14.63
N PRO A 28 20.98 -2.80 -14.56
CA PRO A 28 20.13 -3.99 -14.52
C PRO A 28 19.20 -4.00 -13.32
N GLU A 29 17.97 -4.44 -13.58
CA GLU A 29 16.89 -4.52 -12.61
C GLU A 29 16.33 -5.95 -12.60
N TYR A 30 15.97 -6.43 -11.41
CA TYR A 30 15.34 -7.73 -11.25
C TYR A 30 14.23 -7.69 -10.20
N SER A 31 13.10 -8.28 -10.56
CA SER A 31 11.90 -8.46 -9.73
C SER A 31 11.37 -9.88 -9.93
N TYR A 32 10.88 -10.52 -8.86
CA TYR A 32 10.39 -11.89 -8.95
C TYR A 32 8.91 -11.92 -9.36
N THR A 33 8.65 -12.29 -10.62
CA THR A 33 7.30 -12.57 -11.12
C THR A 33 7.07 -14.08 -11.22
N PRO A 34 6.19 -14.69 -10.39
CA PRO A 34 5.92 -16.12 -10.46
C PRO A 34 5.17 -16.47 -11.74
N PRO A 35 5.44 -17.63 -12.37
CA PRO A 35 4.61 -18.13 -13.45
C PRO A 35 3.23 -18.54 -12.90
N ILE A 36 2.18 -18.43 -13.73
CA ILE A 36 0.79 -18.74 -13.35
C ILE A 36 0.63 -20.15 -12.72
N GLY A 37 1.43 -21.13 -13.14
CA GLY A 37 1.42 -22.48 -12.56
C GLY A 37 1.79 -22.53 -11.07
N LYS A 38 2.52 -21.53 -10.55
CA LYS A 38 2.89 -21.41 -9.13
C LYS A 38 1.87 -20.68 -8.27
N LEU A 39 0.75 -20.20 -8.85
CA LEU A 39 -0.29 -19.46 -8.14
C LEU A 39 -1.43 -20.35 -7.63
N GLU A 40 -1.85 -20.18 -6.38
CA GLU A 40 -2.99 -20.87 -5.79
C GLU A 40 -4.30 -20.46 -6.47
N ASN A 41 -4.53 -19.16 -6.63
CA ASN A 41 -5.61 -18.62 -7.43
C ASN A 41 -5.14 -18.37 -8.87
N LYS A 42 -5.89 -18.90 -9.83
CA LYS A 42 -5.68 -18.60 -11.25
C LYS A 42 -6.57 -17.41 -11.61
N PRO A 43 -6.02 -16.29 -12.11
CA PRO A 43 -6.85 -15.17 -12.54
C PRO A 43 -7.81 -15.62 -13.64
N GLU A 44 -9.03 -15.10 -13.65
CA GLU A 44 -10.04 -15.41 -14.67
C GLU A 44 -9.73 -14.70 -16.00
N LEU A 45 -8.58 -15.02 -16.60
CA LEU A 45 -8.16 -14.45 -17.89
C LEU A 45 -9.03 -14.96 -19.06
N ARG A 46 -9.72 -16.09 -18.89
CA ARG A 46 -10.37 -16.80 -20.00
C ARG A 46 -11.69 -16.18 -20.48
N SER A 47 -12.43 -15.47 -19.64
CA SER A 47 -13.71 -14.85 -20.04
C SER A 47 -13.53 -13.56 -20.85
N SER A 48 -12.33 -12.97 -20.86
CA SER A 48 -12.01 -11.76 -21.64
C SER A 48 -11.27 -12.05 -22.95
N GLN A 49 -10.79 -13.29 -23.17
CA GLN A 49 -9.81 -13.57 -24.21
C GLN A 49 -10.38 -14.03 -25.56
N HIS A 50 -11.64 -14.47 -25.67
CA HIS A 50 -12.13 -15.10 -26.92
C HIS A 50 -13.61 -14.82 -27.20
N GLY A 51 -13.95 -13.58 -27.55
CA GLY A 51 -15.26 -13.25 -28.11
C GLY A 51 -15.21 -12.04 -29.02
N PRO A 52 -16.20 -11.83 -29.91
CA PRO A 52 -16.32 -10.64 -30.77
C PRO A 52 -16.71 -9.37 -29.97
N VAL A 53 -16.44 -9.35 -28.65
CA VAL A 53 -16.92 -8.33 -27.73
C VAL A 53 -15.74 -7.54 -27.19
N ARG A 54 -15.60 -6.30 -27.65
CA ARG A 54 -14.61 -5.36 -27.11
C ARG A 54 -15.16 -4.78 -25.80
N GLN A 55 -14.30 -4.64 -24.80
CA GLN A 55 -14.67 -4.11 -23.49
C GLN A 55 -13.89 -2.85 -23.20
N PHE A 56 -14.57 -1.83 -22.69
CA PHE A 56 -13.98 -0.56 -22.33
C PHE A 56 -14.39 -0.19 -20.91
N ASP A 57 -13.51 0.51 -20.22
CA ASP A 57 -13.86 1.35 -19.09
C ASP A 57 -13.85 2.81 -19.55
N VAL A 58 -14.92 3.55 -19.27
CA VAL A 58 -15.00 4.99 -19.55
C VAL A 58 -15.31 5.67 -18.23
N TRP A 59 -14.28 6.19 -17.56
CA TRP A 59 -14.37 6.81 -16.23
C TRP A 59 -15.15 5.96 -15.20
N GLY A 60 -14.93 4.64 -15.20
CA GLY A 60 -15.59 3.69 -14.30
C GLY A 60 -16.88 3.07 -14.81
N LYS A 61 -17.34 3.45 -16.01
CA LYS A 61 -18.46 2.80 -16.70
C LYS A 61 -17.95 1.71 -17.63
N SER A 62 -18.36 0.46 -17.37
CA SER A 62 -18.06 -0.65 -18.26
C SER A 62 -18.95 -0.63 -19.51
N VAL A 63 -18.34 -0.52 -20.69
CA VAL A 63 -19.02 -0.57 -21.99
C VAL A 63 -18.59 -1.84 -22.73
N LYS A 64 -19.56 -2.58 -23.29
CA LYS A 64 -19.32 -3.76 -24.14
C LYS A 64 -19.81 -3.48 -25.55
N LEU A 65 -18.97 -3.69 -26.55
CA LEU A 65 -19.31 -3.58 -27.96
C LEU A 65 -19.28 -4.94 -28.63
N HIS A 66 -20.40 -5.37 -29.19
CA HIS A 66 -20.49 -6.58 -30.00
C HIS A 66 -20.21 -6.25 -31.47
N ALA A 67 -19.36 -7.03 -32.15
CA ALA A 67 -19.00 -6.80 -33.55
C ALA A 67 -20.20 -6.69 -34.52
N ASP A 68 -21.34 -7.32 -34.20
CA ASP A 68 -22.55 -7.37 -35.04
C ASP A 68 -23.65 -6.38 -34.61
N SER A 69 -23.44 -5.53 -33.61
CA SER A 69 -24.50 -4.64 -33.14
C SER A 69 -24.69 -3.45 -34.10
N ARG A 70 -25.84 -3.38 -34.78
CA ARG A 70 -26.37 -2.17 -35.46
C ARG A 70 -26.75 -1.04 -34.48
N GLN A 71 -26.40 -1.17 -33.20
CA GLN A 71 -26.65 -0.13 -32.21
C GLN A 71 -25.62 0.99 -32.41
N PRO A 72 -26.03 2.27 -32.34
CA PRO A 72 -25.10 3.37 -32.37
C PRO A 72 -24.09 3.18 -31.23
N SER A 73 -22.80 3.16 -31.56
CA SER A 73 -21.74 3.26 -30.56
C SER A 73 -22.07 4.42 -29.62
N PRO A 74 -21.88 4.29 -28.30
CA PRO A 74 -21.92 5.45 -27.40
C PRO A 74 -21.06 6.57 -28.01
N SER A 75 -21.51 7.81 -27.84
CA SER A 75 -20.78 9.01 -28.27
C SER A 75 -19.32 8.89 -27.81
N SER A 76 -18.46 8.64 -28.80
CA SER A 76 -17.01 8.39 -28.78
C SER A 76 -16.44 7.51 -27.66
N LEU A 77 -16.01 6.30 -28.02
CA LEU A 77 -15.08 5.46 -27.23
C LEU A 77 -13.63 5.85 -27.54
N SER A 78 -13.34 7.14 -27.44
CA SER A 78 -12.02 7.68 -27.72
C SER A 78 -11.25 7.91 -26.40
N PRO A 79 -9.91 7.88 -26.43
CA PRO A 79 -9.11 8.28 -25.28
C PRO A 79 -9.44 9.70 -24.79
N ASP A 80 -9.84 10.60 -25.70
CA ASP A 80 -10.26 11.95 -25.35
C ASP A 80 -11.47 12.01 -24.40
N ASP A 81 -12.29 10.96 -24.39
CA ASP A 81 -13.44 10.80 -23.50
C ASP A 81 -13.09 9.95 -22.27
N GLY A 82 -11.80 9.64 -22.07
CA GLY A 82 -11.31 8.78 -20.99
C GLY A 82 -11.57 7.30 -21.20
N ALA A 83 -11.82 6.86 -22.44
CA ALA A 83 -12.02 5.45 -22.73
C ALA A 83 -10.70 4.67 -22.65
N VAL A 84 -10.73 3.56 -21.91
CA VAL A 84 -9.63 2.61 -21.75
C VAL A 84 -10.10 1.24 -22.22
N GLU A 85 -9.51 0.70 -23.28
CA GLU A 85 -9.84 -0.62 -23.78
C GLU A 85 -9.19 -1.72 -22.93
N ILE A 86 -9.99 -2.69 -22.48
CA ILE A 86 -9.53 -3.82 -21.67
C ILE A 86 -9.13 -4.95 -22.61
N THR A 87 -7.83 -5.08 -22.87
CA THR A 87 -7.24 -6.11 -23.74
C THR A 87 -6.47 -7.16 -22.94
N PRO A 88 -6.16 -8.33 -23.54
CA PRO A 88 -5.25 -9.30 -22.93
C PRO A 88 -3.88 -8.71 -22.58
N ASP A 89 -3.31 -7.90 -23.49
CA ASP A 89 -2.02 -7.23 -23.29
C ASP A 89 -2.07 -6.25 -22.11
N MET A 90 -3.20 -5.56 -21.92
CA MET A 90 -3.42 -4.69 -20.76
C MET A 90 -3.46 -5.50 -19.46
N LEU A 91 -4.07 -6.69 -19.43
CA LEU A 91 -4.07 -7.55 -18.24
C LEU A 91 -2.68 -8.11 -17.94
N GLU A 92 -1.91 -8.47 -18.97
CA GLU A 92 -0.52 -8.89 -18.83
C GLU A 92 0.37 -7.76 -18.30
N LEU A 93 0.25 -6.56 -18.88
CA LEU A 93 0.92 -5.36 -18.38
C LEU A 93 0.55 -5.08 -16.92
N GLY A 94 -0.72 -5.21 -16.57
CA GLY A 94 -1.20 -4.97 -15.21
C GLY A 94 -0.57 -5.92 -14.20
N ARG A 95 -0.54 -7.22 -14.53
CA ARG A 95 0.13 -8.22 -13.71
C ARG A 95 1.62 -7.92 -13.57
N LYS A 96 2.30 -7.66 -14.70
CA LYS A 96 3.73 -7.37 -14.73
C LYS A 96 4.04 -6.14 -13.86
N THR A 97 3.26 -5.08 -14.01
CA THR A 97 3.43 -3.83 -13.26
C THR A 97 3.31 -4.07 -11.76
N LEU A 98 2.32 -4.84 -11.29
CA LEU A 98 2.15 -5.13 -9.86
C LEU A 98 3.36 -5.85 -9.23
N TYR A 99 4.06 -6.71 -9.98
CA TYR A 99 5.23 -7.43 -9.47
C TYR A 99 6.54 -6.67 -9.65
N GLU A 100 6.69 -5.94 -10.75
CA GLU A 100 7.99 -5.48 -11.22
C GLU A 100 8.19 -3.98 -11.04
N GLN A 101 7.12 -3.17 -11.07
CA GLN A 101 7.26 -1.72 -11.07
C GLN A 101 7.27 -1.15 -9.65
N SER A 102 8.38 -0.53 -9.29
CA SER A 102 8.61 0.25 -8.07
C SER A 102 8.38 1.75 -8.27
N PHE A 103 8.24 2.21 -9.52
CA PHE A 103 8.13 3.62 -9.87
C PHE A 103 9.27 4.49 -9.29
N GLY A 104 10.50 3.96 -9.28
CA GLY A 104 11.70 4.70 -8.86
C GLY A 104 11.92 4.80 -7.35
N ASN A 105 11.08 4.15 -6.53
CA ASN A 105 11.17 4.24 -5.07
C ASN A 105 12.47 3.67 -4.48
N GLU A 106 13.32 3.01 -5.26
CA GLU A 106 14.65 2.56 -4.85
C GLU A 106 15.50 3.70 -4.30
N ILE A 107 15.37 4.90 -4.88
CA ILE A 107 16.16 6.06 -4.47
C ILE A 107 15.73 6.51 -3.08
N PHE A 108 14.43 6.70 -2.87
CA PHE A 108 13.92 7.08 -1.56
C PHE A 108 14.20 5.97 -0.52
N LEU A 109 13.84 4.72 -0.81
CA LEU A 109 13.96 3.64 0.16
C LEU A 109 15.41 3.28 0.50
N SER A 110 16.31 3.22 -0.49
CA SER A 110 17.70 2.79 -0.25
C SER A 110 18.68 3.93 0.04
N ASP A 111 18.56 5.06 -0.66
CA ASP A 111 19.52 6.16 -0.54
C ASP A 111 19.08 7.27 0.42
N VAL A 112 17.78 7.57 0.53
CA VAL A 112 17.26 8.55 1.50
C VAL A 112 17.01 7.88 2.84
N LEU A 113 16.09 6.93 2.91
CA LEU A 113 15.69 6.21 4.13
C LEU A 113 16.78 5.23 4.60
N GLY A 114 17.26 4.36 3.70
CA GLY A 114 18.29 3.37 4.01
C GLY A 114 17.76 2.02 4.52
N ILE A 115 16.67 1.49 3.94
CA ILE A 115 16.06 0.20 4.35
C ILE A 115 17.02 -1.00 4.37
N VAL A 116 18.14 -0.91 3.64
CA VAL A 116 19.19 -1.94 3.56
C VAL A 116 20.58 -1.42 3.97
N SER A 117 20.61 -0.26 4.62
CA SER A 117 21.84 0.45 5.03
C SER A 117 22.14 0.34 6.53
N GLY A 118 21.18 -0.15 7.33
CA GLY A 118 21.33 -0.44 8.76
C GLY A 118 21.59 -1.94 9.04
N PRO A 119 21.03 -2.51 10.12
CA PRO A 119 21.28 -3.89 10.53
C PRO A 119 20.63 -4.94 9.62
N LEU A 120 19.57 -4.56 8.90
CA LEU A 120 18.99 -5.35 7.81
C LEU A 120 19.74 -5.02 6.52
N THR A 121 20.37 -6.01 5.87
CA THR A 121 21.19 -5.78 4.67
C THR A 121 20.83 -6.76 3.57
N ILE A 122 21.14 -6.41 2.31
CA ILE A 122 20.99 -7.34 1.17
C ILE A 122 21.71 -8.67 1.45
N LYS A 123 22.87 -8.62 2.11
CA LYS A 123 23.65 -9.80 2.47
C LYS A 123 22.92 -10.69 3.49
N SER A 124 22.36 -10.12 4.56
CA SER A 124 21.65 -10.92 5.57
C SER A 124 20.35 -11.49 5.03
N ILE A 125 19.61 -10.72 4.22
CA ILE A 125 18.43 -11.20 3.47
C ILE A 125 18.82 -12.35 2.54
N SER A 126 19.85 -12.18 1.70
CA SER A 126 20.32 -13.24 0.78
C SER A 126 20.75 -14.52 1.52
N LYS A 127 21.41 -14.37 2.67
CA LYS A 127 21.80 -15.48 3.54
C LYS A 127 20.58 -16.20 4.12
N ALA A 128 19.55 -15.46 4.53
CA ALA A 128 18.30 -16.04 5.03
C ALA A 128 17.59 -16.84 3.92
N ILE A 129 17.48 -16.29 2.71
CA ILE A 129 16.88 -16.98 1.56
C ILE A 129 17.66 -18.25 1.21
N ALA A 130 18.99 -18.19 1.19
CA ALA A 130 19.83 -19.37 0.93
C ALA A 130 19.60 -20.48 1.98
N LYS A 131 19.34 -20.14 3.24
CA LYS A 131 19.02 -21.12 4.30
C LYS A 131 17.69 -21.84 4.07
N LEU A 132 16.75 -21.25 3.33
CA LEU A 132 15.49 -21.90 2.98
C LEU A 132 15.68 -23.11 2.05
N LYS A 133 16.82 -23.22 1.36
CA LYS A 133 17.12 -24.30 0.40
C LYS A 133 15.98 -24.54 -0.61
N GLY A 134 15.31 -23.46 -1.01
CA GLY A 134 14.21 -23.48 -1.98
C GLY A 134 12.83 -23.86 -1.42
N ALA A 135 12.66 -24.08 -0.11
CA ALA A 135 11.38 -24.43 0.49
C ALA A 135 10.32 -23.31 0.35
N GLY A 136 10.75 -22.05 0.37
CA GLY A 136 9.88 -20.88 0.48
C GLY A 136 9.43 -20.64 1.92
N THR A 137 8.80 -19.50 2.16
CA THR A 137 8.23 -19.08 3.46
C THR A 137 7.28 -17.90 3.24
N SER A 138 6.27 -17.75 4.09
CA SER A 138 5.48 -16.51 4.25
C SER A 138 6.22 -15.45 5.08
N ASN A 139 7.20 -15.84 5.91
CA ASN A 139 7.84 -14.92 6.84
C ASN A 139 9.34 -15.17 6.95
N LEU A 140 10.13 -14.48 6.12
CA LEU A 140 11.57 -14.63 6.12
C LEU A 140 12.19 -14.19 7.46
N GLU A 141 12.90 -15.13 8.09
CA GLU A 141 13.66 -14.89 9.31
C GLU A 141 15.09 -14.42 8.98
N VAL A 142 15.41 -13.18 9.33
CA VAL A 142 16.69 -12.54 8.98
C VAL A 142 17.50 -12.23 10.23
N ALA A 143 18.79 -12.59 10.22
CA ALA A 143 19.72 -12.23 11.29
C ALA A 143 20.27 -10.81 11.06
N LEU A 144 20.27 -9.98 12.10
CA LEU A 144 20.79 -8.61 12.04
C LEU A 144 22.33 -8.59 11.98
N GLU A 145 22.91 -7.64 11.24
CA GLU A 145 24.37 -7.57 11.02
C GLU A 145 25.11 -6.65 12.02
N GLU A 146 24.40 -5.87 12.84
CA GLU A 146 24.95 -4.99 13.88
C GLU A 146 24.02 -4.87 15.10
N ASP A 147 24.57 -4.37 16.21
CA ASP A 147 23.80 -4.02 17.40
C ASP A 147 23.02 -2.73 17.13
N ILE A 148 21.75 -2.68 17.52
CA ILE A 148 20.92 -1.49 17.34
C ILE A 148 19.92 -1.33 18.49
N THR A 149 19.48 -0.11 18.74
CA THR A 149 18.34 0.16 19.62
C THR A 149 17.40 1.14 18.93
N VAL A 150 16.15 0.71 18.74
CA VAL A 150 15.09 1.45 18.04
C VAL A 150 13.81 1.36 18.86
N GLY A 151 13.14 2.48 19.12
CA GLY A 151 11.88 2.50 19.87
C GLY A 151 11.92 1.81 21.24
N GLY A 152 13.09 1.85 21.92
CA GLY A 152 13.32 1.15 23.20
C GLY A 152 13.56 -0.37 23.09
N LEU A 153 13.49 -0.94 21.88
CA LEU A 153 13.88 -2.32 21.60
C LEU A 153 15.37 -2.37 21.30
N SER A 154 16.12 -3.18 22.05
CA SER A 154 17.55 -3.41 21.80
C SER A 154 17.78 -4.78 21.17
N PHE A 155 18.47 -4.79 20.04
CA PHE A 155 18.87 -6.01 19.35
C PHE A 155 20.39 -6.13 19.31
N LYS A 156 20.86 -7.37 19.42
CA LYS A 156 22.26 -7.73 19.21
C LYS A 156 22.48 -8.22 17.80
N LYS A 157 23.68 -8.00 17.30
CA LYS A 157 24.15 -8.63 16.06
C LYS A 157 23.91 -10.14 16.13
N GLY A 158 23.24 -10.68 15.12
CA GLY A 158 22.89 -12.09 15.01
C GLY A 158 21.50 -12.43 15.55
N ASP A 159 20.84 -11.52 16.27
CA ASP A 159 19.42 -11.68 16.62
C ASP A 159 18.59 -11.85 15.35
N ILE A 160 17.62 -12.76 15.42
CA ILE A 160 16.75 -13.11 14.31
C ILE A 160 15.46 -12.32 14.45
N ILE A 161 15.10 -11.59 13.39
CA ILE A 161 13.81 -10.92 13.28
C ILE A 161 12.95 -11.59 12.21
N LYS A 162 11.64 -11.56 12.42
CA LYS A 162 10.63 -11.91 11.41
C LYS A 162 10.31 -10.67 10.60
N THR A 163 10.67 -10.65 9.32
CA THR A 163 10.46 -9.47 8.46
C THR A 163 9.06 -9.45 7.84
N GLY A 164 8.38 -10.60 7.76
CA GLY A 164 7.17 -10.78 6.97
C GLY A 164 7.43 -10.68 5.47
N PHE A 165 8.67 -10.92 5.03
CA PHE A 165 8.97 -11.01 3.61
C PHE A 165 8.64 -12.42 3.12
N ASP A 166 7.67 -12.50 2.21
CA ASP A 166 7.30 -13.74 1.54
C ASP A 166 8.33 -14.15 0.49
N VAL A 167 8.74 -15.41 0.52
CA VAL A 167 9.61 -16.02 -0.48
C VAL A 167 8.90 -17.23 -1.06
N ALA A 168 8.45 -17.12 -2.31
CA ALA A 168 7.80 -18.25 -2.99
C ALA A 168 8.77 -19.44 -3.14
N LYS A 169 8.21 -20.66 -3.19
CA LYS A 169 9.00 -21.89 -3.35
C LYS A 169 9.90 -21.85 -4.59
N GLY A 170 11.20 -22.04 -4.36
CA GLY A 170 12.25 -21.98 -5.38
C GLY A 170 12.59 -20.58 -5.90
N SER A 171 12.07 -19.51 -5.27
CA SER A 171 12.53 -18.14 -5.52
C SER A 171 13.85 -17.87 -4.78
N TYR A 172 14.65 -16.96 -5.33
CA TYR A 172 15.87 -16.43 -4.72
C TYR A 172 15.72 -14.98 -4.26
N MET A 173 14.50 -14.43 -4.35
CA MET A 173 14.18 -13.07 -3.93
C MET A 173 12.79 -13.03 -3.30
N PRO A 174 12.56 -12.14 -2.32
CA PRO A 174 11.23 -11.96 -1.78
C PRO A 174 10.26 -11.41 -2.82
N VAL A 175 8.99 -11.75 -2.66
CA VAL A 175 7.90 -11.26 -3.50
C VAL A 175 7.72 -9.77 -3.27
N GLY A 176 7.68 -9.00 -4.35
CA GLY A 176 7.46 -7.56 -4.28
C GLY A 176 8.66 -6.71 -3.86
N LEU A 177 9.86 -7.28 -3.75
CA LEU A 177 11.10 -6.49 -3.71
C LEU A 177 11.73 -6.43 -5.11
N THR A 178 12.15 -5.24 -5.50
CA THR A 178 12.91 -4.98 -6.73
C THR A 178 14.36 -4.71 -6.36
N VAL A 179 15.31 -5.30 -7.09
CA VAL A 179 16.74 -4.99 -6.94
C VAL A 179 17.23 -4.31 -8.20
N LYS A 180 17.76 -3.10 -8.07
CA LYS A 180 18.28 -2.29 -9.18
C LYS A 180 19.73 -1.92 -8.96
N TYR A 181 20.58 -2.06 -9.96
CA TYR A 181 21.92 -1.51 -9.93
C TYR A 181 21.92 -0.15 -10.61
N GLN A 182 22.12 0.92 -9.84
CA GLN A 182 22.05 2.29 -10.32
C GLN A 182 23.13 3.12 -9.62
N GLU A 183 23.77 4.05 -10.34
CA GLU A 183 24.82 4.93 -9.79
C GLU A 183 25.98 4.17 -9.11
N GLY A 184 26.31 2.99 -9.64
CA GLY A 184 27.39 2.15 -9.10
C GLY A 184 27.05 1.42 -7.80
N ARG A 185 25.78 1.39 -7.38
CA ARG A 185 25.31 0.73 -6.16
C ARG A 185 24.09 -0.14 -6.42
N VAL A 186 23.93 -1.17 -5.59
CA VAL A 186 22.69 -1.95 -5.54
C VAL A 186 21.71 -1.22 -4.63
N LYS A 187 20.50 -0.99 -5.15
CA LYS A 187 19.37 -0.38 -4.47
C LYS A 187 18.21 -1.39 -4.45
N VAL A 188 17.38 -1.29 -3.42
CA VAL A 188 16.17 -2.10 -3.22
C VAL A 188 14.96 -1.18 -3.24
N GLY A 189 13.97 -1.57 -4.03
CA GLY A 189 12.66 -0.95 -4.12
C GLY A 189 11.56 -1.93 -3.72
N VAL A 190 10.35 -1.43 -3.58
CA VAL A 190 9.16 -2.19 -3.23
C VAL A 190 8.10 -2.05 -4.32
N THR A 191 7.35 -3.11 -4.59
CA THR A 191 6.20 -3.11 -5.51
C THR A 191 4.92 -3.48 -4.76
N CYS A 192 3.76 -3.32 -5.41
CA CYS A 192 2.45 -3.64 -4.83
C CYS A 192 2.36 -5.06 -4.25
N MET A 193 3.08 -6.02 -4.83
CA MET A 193 3.04 -7.43 -4.43
C MET A 193 3.76 -7.74 -3.11
N ALA A 194 4.50 -6.79 -2.53
CA ALA A 194 5.03 -6.95 -1.16
C ALA A 194 3.90 -6.96 -0.13
N CYS A 195 2.84 -6.17 -0.39
CA CYS A 195 1.68 -6.03 0.47
C CYS A 195 0.49 -6.88 -0.01
N HIS A 196 0.29 -7.03 -1.33
CA HIS A 196 -0.94 -7.62 -1.90
C HIS A 196 -0.73 -9.02 -2.50
N ALA A 197 0.25 -9.77 -2.00
CA ALA A 197 0.35 -11.21 -2.20
C ALA A 197 0.94 -11.88 -0.97
N THR A 198 0.61 -13.15 -0.77
CA THR A 198 1.23 -13.97 0.29
C THR A 198 1.42 -15.42 -0.14
N VAL A 199 2.30 -16.14 0.53
CA VAL A 199 2.55 -17.57 0.37
C VAL A 199 1.61 -18.35 1.29
N ASN A 200 0.84 -19.27 0.72
CA ASN A 200 0.09 -20.24 1.50
C ASN A 200 1.05 -21.25 2.14
N ASP A 201 1.19 -21.24 3.47
CA ASP A 201 2.09 -22.12 4.22
C ASP A 201 1.83 -23.63 3.99
N GLU A 202 0.59 -24.03 3.73
CA GLU A 202 0.25 -25.43 3.47
C GLU A 202 0.79 -25.92 2.12
N THR A 203 0.83 -25.05 1.11
CA THR A 203 1.13 -25.43 -0.28
C THR A 203 2.45 -24.88 -0.79
N GLY A 204 3.00 -23.85 -0.15
CA GLY A 204 4.15 -23.06 -0.61
C GLY A 204 3.87 -22.28 -1.91
N ARG A 205 2.60 -22.14 -2.29
CA ARG A 205 2.15 -21.44 -3.52
C ARG A 205 1.71 -20.03 -3.17
N LEU A 206 1.94 -19.12 -4.11
CA LEU A 206 1.57 -17.71 -3.93
C LEU A 206 0.07 -17.51 -4.17
N VAL A 207 -0.53 -16.62 -3.40
CA VAL A 207 -1.92 -16.19 -3.51
C VAL A 207 -1.92 -14.72 -3.88
N GLU A 208 -2.21 -14.43 -5.14
CA GLU A 208 -2.30 -13.04 -5.60
C GLU A 208 -3.55 -12.37 -5.01
N GLY A 209 -3.38 -11.17 -4.47
CA GLY A 209 -4.45 -10.37 -3.89
C GLY A 209 -4.89 -10.72 -2.49
N ALA A 210 -4.36 -11.80 -1.89
CA ALA A 210 -4.42 -11.93 -0.44
C ALA A 210 -3.42 -10.94 0.19
N PRO A 211 -3.79 -10.24 1.27
CA PRO A 211 -2.89 -9.35 1.98
C PRO A 211 -1.74 -10.13 2.63
N ASN A 212 -0.55 -9.53 2.63
CA ASN A 212 0.55 -9.97 3.46
C ASN A 212 0.29 -9.55 4.91
N ALA A 213 -0.33 -10.44 5.67
CA ALA A 213 -0.82 -10.15 7.02
C ALA A 213 0.27 -10.15 8.10
N ASP A 214 1.54 -10.42 7.77
CA ASP A 214 2.64 -10.40 8.73
C ASP A 214 3.87 -9.60 8.29
N LEU A 215 3.78 -8.86 7.17
CA LEU A 215 4.76 -7.86 6.76
C LEU A 215 5.04 -6.88 7.90
N ASN A 216 6.25 -6.91 8.44
CA ASN A 216 6.62 -6.14 9.62
C ASN A 216 7.24 -4.80 9.23
N LEU A 217 6.48 -3.97 8.50
CA LEU A 217 7.03 -2.76 7.91
C LEU A 217 7.46 -1.74 8.97
N GLY A 218 6.71 -1.59 10.07
CA GLY A 218 7.09 -0.69 11.17
C GLY A 218 8.48 -1.00 11.72
N LEU A 219 8.78 -2.26 12.02
CA LEU A 219 10.13 -2.64 12.46
C LEU A 219 11.16 -2.44 11.35
N VAL A 220 10.87 -2.80 10.09
CA VAL A 220 11.81 -2.62 8.97
C VAL A 220 12.16 -1.13 8.78
N LEU A 221 11.18 -0.23 8.89
CA LEU A 221 11.39 1.21 8.80
C LEU A 221 12.19 1.75 9.99
N ALA A 222 11.87 1.33 11.22
CA ALA A 222 12.59 1.74 12.43
C ALA A 222 14.06 1.29 12.41
N LEU A 223 14.39 0.18 11.74
CA LEU A 223 15.77 -0.27 11.58
C LEU A 223 16.56 0.54 10.54
N ALA A 224 15.91 1.41 9.76
CA ALA A 224 16.58 2.25 8.78
C ALA A 224 17.30 3.42 9.48
N PRO A 225 18.49 3.84 9.00
CA PRO A 225 19.27 4.90 9.65
C PRO A 225 18.64 6.30 9.54
N ASN A 226 17.64 6.51 8.67
CA ASN A 226 16.93 7.77 8.47
C ASN A 226 15.41 7.56 8.55
N SER A 227 14.93 6.83 9.57
CA SER A 227 13.50 6.54 9.80
C SER A 227 12.63 7.80 9.80
N ALA A 228 13.19 8.93 10.26
CA ALA A 228 12.53 10.23 10.29
C ALA A 228 12.07 10.73 8.91
N ALA A 229 12.57 10.16 7.81
CA ALA A 229 12.01 10.40 6.48
C ALA A 229 10.52 9.99 6.35
N PHE A 230 10.01 9.16 7.26
CA PHE A 230 8.62 8.70 7.33
C PHE A 230 7.80 9.38 8.45
N PHE A 231 8.26 10.50 9.03
CA PHE A 231 7.58 11.13 10.18
C PHE A 231 6.10 11.51 9.91
N THR A 232 5.73 11.81 8.67
CA THR A 232 4.36 12.19 8.28
C THR A 232 3.33 11.07 8.43
N HIS A 233 3.78 9.82 8.55
CA HIS A 233 2.96 8.64 8.83
C HIS A 233 2.85 8.33 10.33
N THR A 234 3.42 9.17 11.18
CA THR A 234 3.46 8.97 12.64
C THR A 234 2.74 10.11 13.36
N ASP A 235 2.61 10.01 14.68
CA ASP A 235 2.07 11.06 15.55
C ASP A 235 3.07 12.21 15.86
N VAL A 236 4.17 12.29 15.12
CA VAL A 236 5.17 13.37 15.26
C VAL A 236 4.71 14.62 14.50
N ASP A 237 3.78 15.36 15.11
CA ASP A 237 3.08 16.48 14.48
C ASP A 237 3.79 17.85 14.56
N ASN A 238 4.67 18.03 15.54
CA ASN A 238 5.25 19.33 15.85
C ASN A 238 6.79 19.29 15.88
N LEU A 239 7.40 19.58 14.72
CA LEU A 239 8.86 19.59 14.56
C LEU A 239 9.58 20.57 15.49
N VAL A 240 8.92 21.64 15.96
CA VAL A 240 9.53 22.64 16.85
C VAL A 240 9.93 22.03 18.19
N GLN A 241 9.26 20.97 18.65
CA GLN A 241 9.61 20.26 19.90
C GLN A 241 11.00 19.61 19.84
N TYR A 242 11.51 19.36 18.64
CA TYR A 242 12.79 18.71 18.39
C TYR A 242 13.89 19.73 18.04
N VAL A 243 13.57 21.02 17.97
CA VAL A 243 14.55 22.08 17.72
C VAL A 243 15.34 22.38 19.00
N LYS A 244 16.67 22.46 18.89
CA LYS A 244 17.57 22.89 19.96
C LYS A 244 18.12 24.28 19.65
N ASP A 245 18.68 24.95 20.66
CA ASP A 245 19.42 26.21 20.45
C ASP A 245 20.59 26.05 19.46
N SER A 246 21.16 24.84 19.38
CA SER A 246 22.23 24.48 18.44
C SER A 246 21.73 24.04 17.06
N SER A 247 20.41 23.98 16.83
CA SER A 247 19.86 23.55 15.55
C SER A 247 20.29 24.49 14.43
N PRO A 248 20.64 23.94 13.25
CA PRO A 248 21.08 24.76 12.14
C PRO A 248 19.90 25.57 11.58
N LEU A 249 20.17 26.84 11.27
CA LEU A 249 19.22 27.72 10.59
C LEU A 249 19.41 27.62 9.07
N ILE A 250 18.33 27.31 8.37
CA ILE A 250 18.28 27.16 6.91
C ILE A 250 17.43 28.27 6.28
N PRO A 251 17.66 28.65 5.01
CA PRO A 251 16.74 29.53 4.29
C PRO A 251 15.36 28.89 4.15
N ASN A 252 14.29 29.62 4.48
CA ASN A 252 12.91 29.13 4.33
C ASN A 252 12.27 29.57 3.00
N SER A 253 11.04 29.12 2.74
CA SER A 253 10.31 29.46 1.51
C SER A 253 9.95 30.95 1.43
N LYS A 254 9.77 31.61 2.58
CA LYS A 254 9.31 32.99 2.75
C LYS A 254 10.44 34.04 2.77
N GLY A 255 11.69 33.63 2.50
CA GLY A 255 12.85 34.53 2.42
C GLY A 255 13.52 34.86 3.75
N GLY A 256 13.08 34.22 4.84
CA GLY A 256 13.69 34.22 6.16
C GLY A 256 14.57 32.99 6.41
N LYS A 257 14.78 32.68 7.70
CA LYS A 257 15.46 31.47 8.14
C LYS A 257 14.66 30.76 9.21
N GLU A 258 14.69 29.44 9.18
CA GLU A 258 14.05 28.56 10.17
C GLU A 258 15.02 27.46 10.60
N ALA A 259 14.82 26.93 11.81
CA ALA A 259 15.66 25.89 12.37
C ALA A 259 15.20 24.50 11.92
N LEU A 260 16.15 23.63 11.59
CA LEU A 260 15.85 22.20 11.42
C LEU A 260 15.73 21.50 12.80
N PRO A 261 14.87 20.47 12.92
CA PRO A 261 14.82 19.65 14.12
C PRO A 261 16.15 18.90 14.31
N ASP A 262 16.52 18.62 15.56
CA ASP A 262 17.64 17.76 15.88
C ASP A 262 17.36 16.34 15.34
N ALA A 263 18.19 15.90 14.40
CA ALA A 263 17.98 14.63 13.71
C ALA A 263 17.84 13.47 14.70
N GLN A 264 18.72 13.36 15.72
CA GLN A 264 18.69 12.22 16.64
C GLN A 264 17.43 12.17 17.51
N LEU A 265 16.97 13.33 18.00
CA LEU A 265 15.72 13.38 18.76
C LEU A 265 14.52 13.03 17.89
N LEU A 266 14.51 13.49 16.63
CA LEU A 266 13.43 13.19 15.70
C LEU A 266 13.41 11.71 15.30
N GLU A 267 14.56 11.13 14.94
CA GLU A 267 14.70 9.69 14.67
C GLU A 267 14.15 8.88 15.83
N LYS A 268 14.54 9.22 17.07
CA LYS A 268 14.07 8.51 18.25
C LYS A 268 12.54 8.57 18.38
N ALA A 269 11.93 9.74 18.16
CA ALA A 269 10.48 9.88 18.28
C ALA A 269 9.72 9.09 17.19
N VAL A 270 10.25 9.09 15.97
CA VAL A 270 9.68 8.32 14.85
C VAL A 270 9.87 6.83 15.08
N ASP A 271 11.05 6.38 15.51
CA ASP A 271 11.32 4.99 15.90
C ASP A 271 10.40 4.52 17.03
N ASP A 272 10.19 5.35 18.06
CA ASP A 272 9.29 5.06 19.17
C ASP A 272 7.86 4.79 18.67
N ASN A 273 7.39 5.47 17.61
CA ASN A 273 6.11 5.18 16.96
C ASN A 273 6.15 3.91 16.09
N LEU A 274 7.12 3.82 15.17
CA LEU A 274 7.19 2.76 14.16
C LEU A 274 7.26 1.36 14.77
N VAL A 275 7.98 1.17 15.88
CA VAL A 275 8.05 -0.14 16.56
C VAL A 275 6.71 -0.59 17.18
N LYS A 276 5.73 0.31 17.30
CA LYS A 276 4.39 0.00 17.82
C LYS A 276 3.49 -0.62 16.75
N TRP A 277 3.81 -0.41 15.47
CA TRP A 277 3.00 -0.91 14.37
C TRP A 277 2.98 -2.44 14.39
N ALA A 278 1.78 -3.01 14.35
CA ALA A 278 1.64 -4.46 14.29
C ALA A 278 2.06 -5.00 12.91
N PRO A 279 2.57 -6.24 12.82
CA PRO A 279 2.81 -6.89 11.53
C PRO A 279 1.53 -6.99 10.69
N GLY A 280 1.63 -6.77 9.38
CA GLY A 280 0.49 -6.74 8.45
C GLY A 280 -0.24 -5.39 8.36
N TYR A 281 0.31 -4.35 8.99
CA TYR A 281 -0.27 -3.01 9.02
C TYR A 281 0.61 -2.00 8.31
N PHE A 282 -0.04 -0.99 7.77
CA PHE A 282 0.61 0.13 7.12
C PHE A 282 -0.23 1.39 7.24
N ASP A 283 0.45 2.54 7.32
CA ASP A 283 -0.19 3.83 7.16
C ASP A 283 -0.11 4.33 5.72
N THR A 284 -1.27 4.38 5.06
CA THR A 284 -1.39 4.91 3.69
C THR A 284 -1.75 6.39 3.65
N THR A 285 -1.87 7.05 4.79
CA THR A 285 -2.21 8.46 4.92
C THR A 285 -1.03 9.23 5.52
N VAL A 286 -0.89 10.48 5.08
CA VAL A 286 0.16 11.40 5.54
C VAL A 286 -0.57 12.57 6.17
N ASP A 287 -0.90 12.45 7.44
CA ASP A 287 -1.73 13.41 8.17
C ASP A 287 -1.21 13.68 9.59
N LEU A 288 -0.01 13.18 9.91
CA LEU A 288 0.62 13.30 11.23
C LEU A 288 -0.17 12.63 12.35
N ILE A 289 -0.98 11.62 12.01
CA ILE A 289 -1.70 10.77 12.95
C ILE A 289 -1.21 9.34 12.77
N SER A 290 -0.98 8.62 13.88
CA SER A 290 -0.69 7.20 13.82
C SER A 290 -2.00 6.40 13.81
N ASP A 291 -2.54 6.18 12.62
CA ASP A 291 -3.84 5.53 12.44
C ASP A 291 -3.76 4.29 11.52
N ILE A 292 -2.73 3.49 11.76
CA ILE A 292 -2.38 2.34 10.91
C ILE A 292 -3.59 1.46 10.62
N THR A 293 -3.66 0.98 9.39
CA THR A 293 -4.69 0.04 8.95
C THR A 293 -4.09 -1.28 8.56
N GLN A 294 -4.88 -2.34 8.63
CA GLN A 294 -4.45 -3.59 8.02
C GLN A 294 -4.30 -3.41 6.51
N ILE A 295 -3.33 -4.11 5.93
CA ILE A 295 -3.18 -4.18 4.48
C ILE A 295 -4.46 -4.78 3.88
N PRO A 296 -5.14 -4.07 2.97
CA PRO A 296 -6.38 -4.58 2.38
C PRO A 296 -6.10 -5.69 1.35
N ASP A 297 -7.08 -6.57 1.17
CA ASP A 297 -7.08 -7.50 0.05
C ASP A 297 -7.24 -6.77 -1.30
N MET A 298 -6.86 -7.47 -2.37
CA MET A 298 -6.96 -6.99 -3.75
C MET A 298 -8.03 -7.76 -4.54
N PHE A 299 -9.06 -8.29 -3.87
CA PHE A 299 -10.21 -8.93 -4.52
C PHE A 299 -11.25 -7.86 -4.91
N THR A 300 -10.85 -6.95 -5.80
CA THR A 300 -11.50 -5.63 -5.97
C THR A 300 -12.83 -5.65 -6.73
N LYS A 301 -13.16 -6.74 -7.44
CA LYS A 301 -14.32 -6.78 -8.33
C LYS A 301 -15.62 -6.55 -7.57
N GLY A 302 -16.24 -5.39 -7.79
CA GLY A 302 -17.51 -5.00 -7.16
C GLY A 302 -17.36 -4.40 -5.76
N ASP A 303 -16.14 -4.14 -5.30
CA ASP A 303 -15.83 -3.65 -3.95
C ASP A 303 -15.76 -2.12 -3.83
N TYR A 304 -16.21 -1.39 -4.85
CA TYR A 304 -16.20 0.08 -4.89
C TYR A 304 -17.22 0.69 -3.89
N PRO A 305 -17.02 1.94 -3.42
CA PRO A 305 -15.80 2.72 -3.58
C PRO A 305 -14.60 2.07 -2.86
N TYR A 306 -13.39 2.42 -3.28
CA TYR A 306 -12.15 1.79 -2.80
C TYR A 306 -11.48 2.61 -1.69
N SER A 307 -10.42 2.04 -1.08
CA SER A 307 -9.87 2.40 0.25
C SER A 307 -10.79 2.02 1.42
N TRP A 308 -10.29 2.15 2.66
CA TRP A 308 -11.09 1.95 3.86
C TRP A 308 -12.18 3.02 4.02
N SER A 309 -11.84 4.31 3.84
CA SER A 309 -12.81 5.41 3.97
C SER A 309 -13.78 5.49 2.79
N GLY A 310 -13.41 4.93 1.63
CA GLY A 310 -14.17 5.05 0.39
C GLY A 310 -13.82 6.30 -0.43
N PHE A 311 -12.70 7.00 -0.15
CA PHE A 311 -12.35 8.22 -0.89
C PHE A 311 -12.19 8.00 -2.40
N ALA A 312 -11.71 6.83 -2.81
CA ALA A 312 -11.44 6.48 -4.19
C ALA A 312 -12.72 5.99 -4.89
N ALA A 313 -13.56 6.96 -5.25
CA ALA A 313 -14.91 6.72 -5.80
C ALA A 313 -15.09 7.13 -7.27
N ILE A 314 -14.16 7.90 -7.85
CA ILE A 314 -14.27 8.43 -9.22
C ILE A 314 -13.03 8.10 -10.06
N GLY A 315 -13.20 8.09 -11.39
CA GLY A 315 -12.14 7.79 -12.34
C GLY A 315 -12.23 6.36 -12.89
N PRO A 316 -11.23 5.93 -13.70
CA PRO A 316 -11.28 4.63 -14.36
C PRO A 316 -11.48 3.48 -13.36
N PHE A 317 -12.20 2.46 -13.79
CA PHE A 317 -12.54 1.27 -13.00
C PHE A 317 -13.28 1.59 -11.67
N LYS A 318 -14.17 2.59 -11.70
CA LYS A 318 -14.95 3.11 -10.56
C LYS A 318 -14.08 3.71 -9.46
N GLY A 319 -12.97 4.32 -9.86
CA GLY A 319 -11.96 4.90 -8.96
C GLY A 319 -10.90 3.93 -8.47
N LEU A 320 -10.85 2.69 -8.97
CA LEU A 320 -9.76 1.77 -8.59
C LEU A 320 -8.40 2.34 -9.01
N SER A 321 -8.32 3.02 -10.16
CA SER A 321 -7.08 3.68 -10.58
C SER A 321 -6.62 4.78 -9.62
N SER A 322 -7.55 5.49 -8.98
CA SER A 322 -7.22 6.48 -7.93
C SER A 322 -6.62 5.80 -6.70
N PHE A 323 -7.23 4.68 -6.25
CA PHE A 323 -6.72 3.91 -5.13
C PHE A 323 -5.35 3.28 -5.42
N THR A 324 -5.20 2.65 -6.58
CA THR A 324 -3.96 1.99 -7.02
C THR A 324 -2.81 2.99 -7.20
N ASN A 325 -3.10 4.24 -7.55
CA ASN A 325 -2.12 5.32 -7.61
C ASN A 325 -1.54 5.71 -6.23
N ASN A 326 -2.38 5.70 -5.19
CA ASN A 326 -2.13 6.44 -3.95
C ASN A 326 -0.80 6.09 -3.27
N VAL A 327 -0.50 4.79 -3.10
CA VAL A 327 0.67 4.33 -2.33
C VAL A 327 1.99 4.75 -2.97
N HIS A 328 2.14 4.59 -4.29
CA HIS A 328 3.39 4.95 -4.98
C HIS A 328 3.51 6.46 -5.25
N ALA A 329 2.39 7.18 -5.36
CA ALA A 329 2.41 8.63 -5.56
C ALA A 329 2.69 9.43 -4.28
N GLN A 330 2.67 8.79 -3.11
CA GLN A 330 2.79 9.49 -1.82
C GLN A 330 3.59 8.70 -0.76
N ASN A 331 3.25 7.44 -0.50
CA ASN A 331 3.74 6.72 0.69
C ASN A 331 5.13 6.11 0.52
N THR A 332 5.49 5.68 -0.69
CA THR A 332 6.85 5.15 -0.93
C THR A 332 7.91 6.23 -1.10
N ASP A 333 7.50 7.51 -1.02
CA ASP A 333 8.37 8.67 -1.13
C ASP A 333 7.72 9.92 -0.50
N SER A 334 8.05 10.17 0.78
CA SER A 334 7.52 11.30 1.53
C SER A 334 7.88 12.66 0.93
N LEU A 335 8.92 12.77 0.11
CA LEU A 335 9.27 14.05 -0.56
C LEU A 335 8.20 14.49 -1.56
N SER A 336 7.34 13.57 -2.01
CA SER A 336 6.22 13.85 -2.91
C SER A 336 5.25 14.91 -2.38
N GLN A 337 5.19 15.11 -1.05
CA GLN A 337 4.32 16.10 -0.40
C GLN A 337 4.97 17.47 -0.19
N MET A 338 6.19 17.70 -0.71
CA MET A 338 6.93 18.93 -0.41
C MET A 338 6.18 20.22 -0.80
N ASP A 339 5.41 20.21 -1.89
CA ASP A 339 4.72 21.42 -2.37
C ASP A 339 3.40 21.71 -1.64
N VAL A 340 2.87 20.74 -0.88
CA VAL A 340 1.64 20.88 -0.07
C VAL A 340 1.92 20.87 1.44
N SER A 341 3.19 20.72 1.84
CA SER A 341 3.61 20.58 3.25
C SER A 341 3.13 21.72 4.18
N ASP A 342 3.16 22.98 3.73
CA ASP A 342 2.70 24.13 4.54
C ASP A 342 1.17 24.09 4.76
N SER A 343 0.42 23.66 3.74
CA SER A 343 -1.05 23.61 3.79
C SER A 343 -1.59 22.39 4.51
N PHE A 344 -0.93 21.23 4.38
CA PHE A 344 -1.39 19.97 4.98
C PHE A 344 -0.88 19.81 6.41
N PHE A 345 0.36 20.26 6.67
CA PHE A 345 1.07 20.00 7.93
C PHE A 345 1.42 21.27 8.70
N GLY A 346 1.31 22.46 8.09
CA GLY A 346 1.83 23.69 8.69
C GLY A 346 3.36 23.75 8.71
N ILE A 347 4.05 22.98 7.86
CA ILE A 347 5.51 22.89 7.81
C ILE A 347 6.01 23.59 6.55
N ASP A 348 6.90 24.59 6.67
CA ASP A 348 7.51 25.24 5.51
C ASP A 348 8.21 24.20 4.62
N LYS A 349 8.03 24.30 3.29
CA LYS A 349 8.59 23.36 2.31
C LYS A 349 10.09 23.10 2.51
N GLU A 350 10.87 24.12 2.87
CA GLU A 350 12.31 23.95 3.08
C GLU A 350 12.60 23.21 4.38
N VAL A 351 11.85 23.47 5.45
CA VAL A 351 11.97 22.71 6.70
C VAL A 351 11.54 21.27 6.48
N TYR A 352 10.49 21.02 5.71
CA TYR A 352 10.00 19.69 5.36
C TYR A 352 11.08 18.87 4.62
N VAL A 353 11.58 19.39 3.49
CA VAL A 353 12.60 18.71 2.68
C VAL A 353 13.91 18.57 3.45
N GLY A 354 14.34 19.62 4.17
CA GLY A 354 15.54 19.59 4.99
C GLY A 354 15.46 18.56 6.12
N THR A 355 14.29 18.39 6.73
CA THR A 355 14.04 17.38 7.79
C THR A 355 14.17 15.96 7.25
N ILE A 356 13.66 15.68 6.06
CA ILE A 356 13.76 14.35 5.43
C ILE A 356 15.20 14.05 4.99
N LEU A 357 15.94 15.06 4.51
CA LEU A 357 17.26 14.87 3.90
C LEU A 357 18.44 15.04 4.86
N GLN A 358 18.28 15.66 6.03
CA GLN A 358 19.40 15.98 6.93
C GLN A 358 20.18 14.76 7.43
N ASN A 359 19.53 13.59 7.48
CA ASN A 359 20.13 12.34 7.92
C ASN A 359 20.10 11.24 6.83
N ALA A 360 19.91 11.62 5.55
CA ALA A 360 19.84 10.68 4.44
C ALA A 360 20.97 9.63 4.47
N ALA A 361 20.61 8.37 4.25
CA ALA A 361 21.50 7.21 4.41
C ALA A 361 22.72 7.30 3.48
N ASN A 362 22.51 7.68 2.22
CA ASN A 362 23.56 7.97 1.26
C ASN A 362 24.00 9.44 1.40
N PRO A 363 25.29 9.72 1.69
CA PRO A 363 25.80 11.07 1.80
C PRO A 363 25.53 11.97 0.60
N LYS A 364 25.34 11.40 -0.60
CA LYS A 364 24.94 12.15 -1.80
C LYS A 364 23.65 12.95 -1.59
N TYR A 365 22.66 12.35 -0.91
CA TYR A 365 21.34 12.96 -0.68
C TYR A 365 21.27 13.69 0.66
N ARG A 366 22.36 13.74 1.43
CA ARG A 366 22.36 14.36 2.76
C ARG A 366 22.51 15.86 2.64
N TYR A 367 21.46 16.60 2.98
CA TYR A 367 21.48 18.06 2.92
C TYR A 367 22.47 18.64 3.94
N ASP A 368 23.32 19.59 3.50
CA ASP A 368 24.22 20.35 4.38
C ASP A 368 23.63 21.73 4.68
N PRO A 369 23.17 21.99 5.92
CA PRO A 369 22.64 23.29 6.32
C PRO A 369 23.64 24.45 6.21
N LYS A 370 24.95 24.15 6.16
CA LYS A 370 26.01 25.18 6.00
C LYS A 370 26.22 25.59 4.55
N SER A 371 25.63 24.87 3.59
CA SER A 371 25.72 25.19 2.16
C SER A 371 25.10 26.55 1.81
N GLY A 372 24.15 27.03 2.63
CA GLY A 372 23.35 28.22 2.33
C GLY A 372 22.33 28.03 1.21
N MET A 373 22.27 26.84 0.60
CA MET A 373 21.28 26.46 -0.40
C MET A 373 19.96 26.11 0.28
N LYS A 374 18.83 26.39 -0.38
CA LYS A 374 17.52 25.87 0.05
C LYS A 374 17.50 24.33 -0.08
N PRO A 375 17.01 23.58 0.91
CA PRO A 375 16.85 22.12 0.82
C PRO A 375 16.18 21.62 -0.47
N SER A 376 15.12 22.28 -0.94
CA SER A 376 14.45 21.92 -2.19
C SER A 376 15.36 22.10 -3.41
N VAL A 377 16.09 23.22 -3.47
CA VAL A 377 17.06 23.50 -4.54
C VAL A 377 18.21 22.49 -4.51
N PHE A 378 18.66 22.07 -3.32
CA PHE A 378 19.65 21.01 -3.20
C PHE A 378 19.14 19.69 -3.77
N PHE A 379 17.91 19.30 -3.40
CA PHE A 379 17.29 18.08 -3.92
C PHE A 379 17.13 18.11 -5.44
N ASP A 380 16.71 19.23 -6.02
CA ASP A 380 16.56 19.40 -7.48
C ASP A 380 17.87 19.14 -8.26
N THR A 381 19.05 19.32 -7.64
CA THR A 381 20.34 18.99 -8.28
C THR A 381 20.64 17.50 -8.35
N LEU A 382 19.90 16.68 -7.58
CA LEU A 382 20.08 15.24 -7.43
C LEU A 382 18.88 14.44 -7.93
N ASP A 383 17.77 15.13 -8.20
CA ASP A 383 16.49 14.54 -8.57
C ASP A 383 16.61 13.67 -9.82
N PRO A 384 16.32 12.35 -9.73
CA PRO A 384 16.32 11.45 -10.88
C PRO A 384 15.23 11.79 -11.90
N ASN A 385 14.19 12.51 -11.49
CA ASN A 385 13.00 12.83 -12.27
C ASN A 385 12.73 14.35 -12.31
N PRO A 386 13.64 15.16 -12.91
CA PRO A 386 13.55 16.62 -12.82
C PRO A 386 12.19 17.20 -13.20
N GLY A 387 11.64 18.00 -12.29
CA GLY A 387 10.38 18.71 -12.50
C GLY A 387 9.15 17.97 -11.99
N THR A 388 9.31 16.77 -11.42
CA THR A 388 8.28 16.09 -10.62
C THR A 388 8.45 16.43 -9.14
N ALA A 389 7.60 15.90 -8.26
CA ALA A 389 7.78 16.06 -6.83
C ALA A 389 8.24 14.72 -6.24
N GLY A 390 9.23 14.77 -5.36
CA GLY A 390 9.89 13.57 -4.85
C GLY A 390 10.86 12.93 -5.85
N ALA A 391 11.37 11.77 -5.48
CA ALA A 391 12.24 10.91 -6.28
C ALA A 391 11.47 9.90 -7.16
N ASN A 392 10.19 9.64 -6.88
CA ASN A 392 9.39 8.68 -7.63
C ASN A 392 9.05 9.14 -9.05
N GLU A 393 8.81 8.18 -9.94
CA GLU A 393 8.34 8.41 -11.31
C GLU A 393 6.85 8.75 -11.29
N VAL A 394 6.56 10.05 -11.25
CA VAL A 394 5.19 10.58 -11.20
C VAL A 394 4.98 11.69 -12.23
N ILE A 395 3.73 11.98 -12.54
CA ILE A 395 3.31 13.19 -13.25
C ILE A 395 2.49 14.06 -12.31
N LYS A 396 2.59 15.38 -12.49
CA LYS A 396 1.73 16.36 -11.83
C LYS A 396 0.37 16.36 -12.52
N ILE A 397 -0.73 16.38 -11.76
CA ILE A 397 -2.05 16.64 -12.35
C ILE A 397 -2.12 18.08 -12.90
N PRO A 398 -3.03 18.40 -13.85
CA PRO A 398 -3.05 19.68 -14.54
C PRO A 398 -3.12 20.94 -13.67
N ASN A 399 -3.71 20.84 -12.48
CA ASN A 399 -3.87 21.94 -11.53
C ASN A 399 -2.98 21.82 -10.28
N TYR A 400 -1.95 20.97 -10.32
CA TYR A 400 -0.93 20.85 -9.27
C TYR A 400 -0.37 22.24 -8.87
N PRO A 401 -0.15 22.53 -7.58
CA PRO A 401 -0.15 21.62 -6.42
C PRO A 401 -1.54 21.34 -5.81
N LYS A 402 -2.63 21.76 -6.46
CA LYS A 402 -3.97 21.37 -5.98
C LYS A 402 -4.13 19.86 -6.00
N VAL A 403 -5.01 19.40 -5.12
CA VAL A 403 -5.44 18.00 -5.04
C VAL A 403 -6.89 17.87 -5.48
N SER A 404 -7.38 16.65 -5.70
CA SER A 404 -8.76 16.43 -6.17
C SER A 404 -9.32 15.09 -5.71
N ALA A 405 -10.61 14.86 -5.93
CA ALA A 405 -11.24 13.56 -5.64
C ALA A 405 -10.64 12.40 -6.44
N PHE A 406 -10.00 12.66 -7.59
CA PHE A 406 -9.36 11.62 -8.39
C PHE A 406 -7.89 11.39 -7.99
N ALA A 407 -7.18 12.45 -7.63
CA ALA A 407 -5.80 12.39 -7.17
C ALA A 407 -5.67 13.22 -5.88
N PRO A 408 -5.96 12.62 -4.70
CA PRO A 408 -6.00 13.34 -3.43
C PRO A 408 -4.61 13.79 -2.95
N ASN A 409 -3.55 13.33 -3.60
CA ASN A 409 -2.16 13.71 -3.36
C ASN A 409 -1.58 14.64 -4.47
N GLY A 410 -2.39 15.00 -5.49
CA GLY A 410 -1.97 15.87 -6.58
C GLY A 410 -1.04 15.24 -7.63
N LEU A 411 -0.61 13.99 -7.41
CA LEU A 411 0.37 13.29 -8.25
C LEU A 411 -0.22 12.00 -8.83
N TYR A 412 0.39 11.53 -9.91
CA TYR A 412 -0.02 10.28 -10.54
C TYR A 412 1.19 9.47 -11.01
N VAL A 413 1.34 8.23 -10.57
CA VAL A 413 2.52 7.41 -10.91
C VAL A 413 2.53 7.06 -12.39
N ASN A 414 3.68 7.28 -13.03
CA ASN A 414 3.86 6.96 -14.43
C ASN A 414 5.33 6.96 -14.86
N THR A 415 5.78 5.86 -15.45
CA THR A 415 7.14 5.72 -15.95
C THR A 415 7.30 6.37 -17.33
N PRO A 416 8.36 7.15 -17.59
CA PRO A 416 8.66 7.66 -18.93
C PRO A 416 8.69 6.55 -20.00
N GLY A 417 8.06 6.79 -21.15
CA GLY A 417 7.90 5.81 -22.23
C GLY A 417 6.52 5.15 -22.27
N TYR A 418 5.71 5.27 -21.22
CA TYR A 418 4.30 4.88 -21.19
C TYR A 418 3.37 6.06 -21.48
N LYS A 419 2.08 5.78 -21.67
CA LYS A 419 1.03 6.80 -21.77
C LYS A 419 0.44 7.13 -20.41
N VAL A 420 -0.24 8.27 -20.31
CA VAL A 420 -0.89 8.72 -19.08
C VAL A 420 -1.85 7.67 -18.52
N GLY A 421 -1.52 7.17 -17.34
CA GLY A 421 -2.34 6.19 -16.61
C GLY A 421 -2.30 4.78 -17.17
N GLU A 422 -1.50 4.47 -18.19
CA GLU A 422 -1.45 3.16 -18.83
C GLU A 422 -1.14 2.04 -17.82
N GLN A 423 -0.06 2.18 -17.05
CA GLN A 423 0.35 1.22 -16.03
C GLN A 423 -0.71 1.09 -14.91
N VAL A 424 -1.22 2.21 -14.38
CA VAL A 424 -2.20 2.20 -13.27
C VAL A 424 -3.55 1.62 -13.69
N ASN A 425 -4.01 1.95 -14.89
CA ASN A 425 -5.23 1.39 -15.45
C ASN A 425 -5.05 -0.11 -15.72
N ALA A 426 -3.89 -0.53 -16.23
CA ALA A 426 -3.56 -1.94 -16.45
C ALA A 426 -3.60 -2.73 -15.13
N MET A 427 -2.98 -2.21 -14.06
CA MET A 427 -3.08 -2.80 -12.72
C MET A 427 -4.53 -2.91 -12.28
N SER A 428 -5.31 -1.83 -12.38
CA SER A 428 -6.73 -1.80 -11.99
C SER A 428 -7.60 -2.82 -12.76
N ALA A 429 -7.34 -2.98 -14.06
CA ALA A 429 -7.98 -4.00 -14.87
C ALA A 429 -7.62 -5.41 -14.39
N TYR A 430 -6.34 -5.65 -14.08
CA TYR A 430 -5.87 -6.94 -13.59
C TYR A 430 -6.41 -7.27 -12.19
N GLN A 431 -6.42 -6.32 -11.27
CA GLN A 431 -7.01 -6.45 -9.93
C GLN A 431 -8.46 -6.94 -10.02
N ASN A 432 -9.24 -6.43 -10.97
CA ASN A 432 -10.63 -6.82 -11.20
C ASN A 432 -10.82 -8.27 -11.70
N VAL A 433 -9.78 -8.96 -12.17
CA VAL A 433 -9.85 -10.37 -12.60
C VAL A 433 -9.25 -11.35 -11.58
N ILE A 434 -8.67 -10.85 -10.50
CA ILE A 434 -8.19 -11.67 -9.39
C ILE A 434 -9.39 -12.16 -8.58
N ARG A 435 -9.35 -13.43 -8.19
CA ARG A 435 -10.36 -14.08 -7.36
C ARG A 435 -9.67 -14.76 -6.17
N PRO A 436 -10.32 -14.82 -5.00
CA PRO A 436 -9.78 -15.61 -3.90
C PRO A 436 -9.71 -17.10 -4.28
N PRO A 437 -8.71 -17.85 -3.79
CA PRO A 437 -8.66 -19.29 -3.95
C PRO A 437 -9.95 -19.99 -3.48
N VAL A 438 -10.42 -20.97 -4.26
CA VAL A 438 -11.57 -21.80 -3.87
C VAL A 438 -11.15 -22.74 -2.74
N PRO A 439 -11.90 -22.80 -1.62
CA PRO A 439 -11.61 -23.73 -0.54
C PRO A 439 -11.58 -25.19 -1.02
N LYS A 440 -10.59 -25.98 -0.56
CA LYS A 440 -10.47 -27.41 -0.90
C LYS A 440 -11.65 -28.24 -0.40
N GLN A 441 -12.18 -27.88 0.76
CA GLN A 441 -13.35 -28.50 1.36
C GLN A 441 -14.46 -27.46 1.45
N THR A 442 -15.63 -27.80 0.90
CA THR A 442 -16.82 -26.98 1.03
C THR A 442 -17.70 -27.59 2.14
N PRO A 443 -18.27 -26.77 3.03
CA PRO A 443 -19.28 -27.23 3.99
C PRO A 443 -20.47 -27.89 3.29
N LYS A 444 -21.27 -28.64 4.05
CA LYS A 444 -22.44 -29.30 3.50
C LYS A 444 -23.44 -28.26 2.95
N PRO A 445 -24.17 -28.55 1.85
CA PRO A 445 -25.12 -27.60 1.26
C PRO A 445 -26.16 -27.07 2.25
N GLU A 446 -26.64 -27.91 3.17
CA GLU A 446 -27.57 -27.54 4.24
C GLU A 446 -26.98 -26.50 5.20
N THR A 447 -25.69 -26.62 5.56
CA THR A 447 -25.00 -25.64 6.42
C THR A 447 -24.90 -24.29 5.71
N LEU A 448 -24.55 -24.27 4.41
CA LEU A 448 -24.47 -23.03 3.64
C LEU A 448 -25.85 -22.40 3.42
N ALA A 449 -26.90 -23.20 3.22
CA ALA A 449 -28.27 -22.71 3.10
C ALA A 449 -28.75 -22.07 4.40
N LEU A 450 -28.49 -22.73 5.55
CA LEU A 450 -28.78 -22.18 6.86
C LEU A 450 -28.00 -20.88 7.10
N GLY A 451 -26.70 -20.84 6.85
CA GLY A 451 -25.89 -19.64 7.02
C GLY A 451 -26.38 -18.45 6.19
N LYS A 452 -26.81 -18.71 4.94
CA LYS A 452 -27.43 -17.69 4.08
C LYS A 452 -28.78 -17.20 4.62
N GLU A 453 -29.58 -18.07 5.23
CA GLU A 453 -30.82 -17.69 5.90
C GLU A 453 -30.51 -16.79 7.10
N ILE A 454 -29.55 -17.19 7.95
CA ILE A 454 -29.13 -16.42 9.12
C ILE A 454 -28.58 -15.05 8.71
N PHE A 455 -27.76 -14.97 7.67
CA PHE A 455 -27.26 -13.71 7.12
C PHE A 455 -28.39 -12.72 6.77
N ARG A 456 -29.51 -13.22 6.24
CA ARG A 456 -30.70 -12.40 5.96
C ARG A 456 -31.48 -12.06 7.22
N LYS A 457 -31.71 -13.05 8.08
CA LYS A 457 -32.48 -12.89 9.32
C LYS A 457 -31.81 -11.88 10.26
N ALA A 458 -30.50 -11.95 10.40
CA ALA A 458 -29.65 -11.03 11.16
C ALA A 458 -29.47 -9.66 10.48
N GLN A 459 -30.16 -9.41 9.36
CA GLN A 459 -30.13 -8.15 8.61
C GLN A 459 -28.76 -7.75 8.04
N CYS A 460 -27.77 -8.64 8.00
CA CYS A 460 -26.47 -8.33 7.38
C CYS A 460 -26.62 -7.85 5.92
N ILE A 461 -27.64 -8.37 5.22
CA ILE A 461 -27.96 -8.04 3.84
C ILE A 461 -28.40 -6.59 3.61
N THR A 462 -28.73 -5.80 4.65
CA THR A 462 -29.12 -4.38 4.46
C THR A 462 -27.92 -3.52 4.03
N CYS A 463 -26.71 -3.89 4.44
CA CYS A 463 -25.47 -3.24 4.05
C CYS A 463 -24.65 -4.13 3.10
N HIS A 464 -24.48 -5.40 3.45
CA HIS A 464 -23.69 -6.36 2.68
C HIS A 464 -24.54 -7.06 1.60
N ALA A 465 -24.92 -6.28 0.58
CA ALA A 465 -25.83 -6.69 -0.49
C ALA A 465 -25.15 -6.89 -1.87
N GLY A 466 -25.91 -7.37 -2.87
CA GLY A 466 -25.39 -7.52 -4.24
C GLY A 466 -24.39 -8.67 -4.42
N ASP A 467 -23.65 -8.64 -5.54
CA ASP A 467 -22.79 -9.76 -5.96
C ASP A 467 -21.48 -9.83 -5.17
N ALA A 468 -20.96 -8.68 -4.74
CA ALA A 468 -19.76 -8.57 -3.91
C ALA A 468 -20.06 -8.41 -2.41
N PHE A 469 -21.35 -8.47 -2.01
CA PHE A 469 -21.78 -8.23 -0.62
C PHE A 469 -21.37 -6.84 -0.11
N ASN A 470 -21.58 -5.83 -0.96
CA ASN A 470 -21.33 -4.41 -0.75
C ASN A 470 -22.47 -3.63 -1.46
N ASN A 471 -23.13 -2.72 -0.73
CA ASN A 471 -24.17 -1.84 -1.28
C ASN A 471 -23.63 -0.53 -1.90
N HIS A 472 -22.31 -0.40 -1.97
CA HIS A 472 -21.55 0.71 -2.54
C HIS A 472 -21.75 2.04 -1.80
N ARG A 473 -22.04 1.98 -0.50
CA ARG A 473 -22.23 3.15 0.36
C ARG A 473 -21.08 3.32 1.35
N ILE A 474 -20.84 4.57 1.70
CA ILE A 474 -20.01 5.01 2.81
C ILE A 474 -20.96 5.38 3.96
N LEU A 475 -20.73 4.78 5.12
CA LEU A 475 -21.49 5.01 6.34
C LEU A 475 -20.71 5.95 7.27
N PRO A 476 -21.37 6.92 7.92
CA PRO A 476 -20.71 7.79 8.88
C PRO A 476 -20.06 7.00 10.00
N VAL A 477 -18.84 7.37 10.40
CA VAL A 477 -18.10 6.61 11.42
C VAL A 477 -18.82 6.57 12.78
N LYS A 478 -19.56 7.64 13.09
CA LYS A 478 -20.38 7.75 14.30
C LYS A 478 -21.56 6.76 14.32
N GLU A 479 -22.04 6.35 13.15
CA GLU A 479 -23.13 5.36 13.02
C GLU A 479 -22.59 3.93 13.11
N ILE A 480 -21.50 3.64 12.38
CA ILE A 480 -20.92 2.30 12.34
C ILE A 480 -20.13 1.94 13.62
N GLY A 481 -19.66 2.94 14.37
CA GLY A 481 -19.02 2.75 15.67
C GLY A 481 -17.62 2.12 15.64
N THR A 482 -16.97 2.09 14.48
CA THR A 482 -15.57 1.62 14.35
C THR A 482 -14.58 2.68 14.84
N GLU A 483 -13.30 2.33 14.91
CA GLU A 483 -12.23 3.29 15.26
C GLU A 483 -12.28 4.52 14.32
N PRO A 484 -12.33 5.76 14.84
CA PRO A 484 -12.60 6.95 14.03
C PRO A 484 -11.41 7.69 13.41
N ALA A 485 -10.17 7.41 13.79
CA ALA A 485 -9.01 8.19 13.35
C ALA A 485 -8.89 8.18 11.82
N ARG A 486 -8.88 6.98 11.22
CA ARG A 486 -8.72 6.81 9.76
C ARG A 486 -9.84 7.39 8.92
N ALA A 487 -11.05 7.51 9.46
CA ALA A 487 -12.18 8.08 8.72
C ALA A 487 -11.91 9.54 8.28
N ARG A 488 -11.04 10.26 9.00
CA ARG A 488 -10.75 11.67 8.79
C ARG A 488 -9.42 11.97 8.09
N ALA A 489 -8.65 10.95 7.73
CA ALA A 489 -7.25 11.13 7.34
C ALA A 489 -7.04 12.01 6.08
N PHE A 490 -8.04 12.14 5.21
CA PHE A 490 -8.00 13.02 4.04
C PHE A 490 -8.53 14.44 4.31
N PHE A 491 -8.95 14.77 5.53
CA PHE A 491 -9.45 16.10 5.88
C PHE A 491 -8.50 17.25 5.50
N PRO A 492 -7.16 17.15 5.70
CA PRO A 492 -6.23 18.23 5.32
C PRO A 492 -6.27 18.58 3.82
N THR A 493 -6.66 17.64 2.96
CA THR A 493 -6.76 17.88 1.50
C THR A 493 -7.82 18.92 1.13
N GLU A 494 -8.74 19.25 2.05
CA GLU A 494 -9.75 20.30 1.85
C GLU A 494 -9.12 21.68 1.60
N ASN A 495 -7.92 21.93 2.13
CA ASN A 495 -7.22 23.22 2.01
C ASN A 495 -6.78 23.56 0.57
N ASP A 496 -6.42 22.54 -0.22
CA ASP A 496 -5.94 22.69 -1.61
C ASP A 496 -6.83 22.00 -2.64
N PHE A 497 -8.09 21.74 -2.28
CA PHE A 497 -8.98 20.97 -3.13
C PHE A 497 -9.39 21.72 -4.40
N GLY A 498 -9.26 21.06 -5.54
CA GLY A 498 -9.57 21.57 -6.86
C GLY A 498 -10.50 20.66 -7.66
N LYS A 499 -10.78 21.07 -8.90
CA LYS A 499 -11.47 20.21 -9.86
C LYS A 499 -10.63 18.96 -10.15
N SER A 500 -11.30 17.84 -10.37
CA SER A 500 -10.66 16.62 -10.86
C SER A 500 -10.32 16.76 -12.34
N LEU A 501 -9.14 17.31 -12.64
CA LEU A 501 -8.60 17.43 -13.99
C LEU A 501 -7.55 16.35 -14.22
N PHE A 502 -7.48 15.82 -15.44
CA PHE A 502 -6.50 14.83 -15.83
C PHE A 502 -6.14 14.92 -17.31
N TYR A 503 -5.29 14.01 -17.79
CA TYR A 503 -4.93 13.91 -19.20
C TYR A 503 -5.61 12.70 -19.86
N PRO A 504 -5.95 12.78 -21.15
CA PRO A 504 -6.42 11.63 -21.93
C PRO A 504 -5.46 10.43 -21.83
N PRO A 505 -5.96 9.16 -21.80
CA PRO A 505 -5.13 7.96 -21.67
C PRO A 505 -4.13 7.70 -22.79
N ASP A 506 -4.19 8.42 -23.91
CA ASP A 506 -3.24 8.33 -25.02
C ASP A 506 -2.12 9.39 -24.97
N THR A 507 -2.17 10.30 -24.00
CA THR A 507 -1.12 11.31 -23.79
C THR A 507 0.21 10.63 -23.46
N PRO A 508 1.32 10.94 -24.14
CA PRO A 508 2.62 10.32 -23.85
C PRO A 508 3.25 10.88 -22.55
N VAL A 509 4.15 10.09 -21.94
CA VAL A 509 5.05 10.54 -20.86
C VAL A 509 6.50 10.43 -21.32
N PRO A 510 7.34 11.50 -21.20
CA PRO A 510 7.07 12.79 -20.55
C PRO A 510 5.95 13.62 -21.20
N LEU A 511 5.24 14.39 -20.36
CA LEU A 511 4.08 15.16 -20.80
C LEU A 511 4.48 16.25 -21.83
N PRO A 512 3.75 16.35 -22.97
CA PRO A 512 3.88 17.50 -23.86
C PRO A 512 3.55 18.82 -23.16
N LYS A 513 4.18 19.92 -23.58
CA LYS A 513 3.93 21.26 -22.99
C LYS A 513 2.48 21.72 -23.19
N ASP A 514 1.84 21.26 -24.25
CA ASP A 514 0.46 21.54 -24.66
C ASP A 514 -0.46 20.33 -24.49
N ALA A 515 -0.13 19.42 -23.56
CA ALA A 515 -0.93 18.24 -23.26
C ALA A 515 -2.40 18.63 -23.00
N LYS A 516 -3.31 17.92 -23.67
CA LYS A 516 -4.75 18.13 -23.52
C LYS A 516 -5.19 17.80 -22.10
N VAL A 517 -6.09 18.62 -21.57
CA VAL A 517 -6.69 18.41 -20.25
C VAL A 517 -8.15 18.05 -20.40
N VAL A 518 -8.60 17.07 -19.62
CA VAL A 518 -9.98 16.59 -19.52
C VAL A 518 -10.45 16.64 -18.07
N GLU A 519 -11.74 16.80 -17.86
CA GLU A 519 -12.35 16.71 -16.53
C GLU A 519 -12.75 15.26 -16.26
N VAL A 520 -12.38 14.75 -15.08
CA VAL A 520 -12.78 13.42 -14.61
C VAL A 520 -14.21 13.52 -14.06
N PRO A 521 -15.20 12.85 -14.67
CA PRO A 521 -16.59 12.93 -14.23
C PRO A 521 -16.78 12.40 -12.82
N SER A 522 -17.65 13.07 -12.07
CA SER A 522 -18.09 12.66 -10.72
C SER A 522 -19.61 12.51 -10.60
N GLY A 523 -20.37 12.77 -11.68
CA GLY A 523 -21.83 12.84 -11.66
C GLY A 523 -22.57 11.54 -11.31
N ASP A 524 -21.90 10.40 -11.34
CA ASP A 524 -22.47 9.11 -10.90
C ASP A 524 -22.25 8.82 -9.41
N VAL A 525 -21.57 9.72 -8.69
CA VAL A 525 -21.33 9.62 -7.24
C VAL A 525 -22.04 10.77 -6.54
N GLU A 526 -22.84 10.43 -5.53
CA GLU A 526 -23.51 11.43 -4.69
C GLU A 526 -22.46 12.35 -4.02
N PRO A 527 -22.59 13.69 -4.11
CA PRO A 527 -21.61 14.62 -3.54
C PRO A 527 -21.35 14.43 -2.04
N ASP A 528 -22.36 14.00 -1.29
CA ASP A 528 -22.25 13.72 0.14
C ASP A 528 -21.39 12.47 0.41
N GLN A 529 -21.36 11.49 -0.49
CA GLN A 529 -20.49 10.32 -0.37
C GLN A 529 -19.02 10.70 -0.61
N LEU A 530 -18.73 11.58 -1.58
CA LEU A 530 -17.38 12.11 -1.78
C LEU A 530 -16.91 12.90 -0.56
N THR A 531 -17.76 13.80 -0.05
CA THR A 531 -17.48 14.59 1.15
C THR A 531 -17.20 13.68 2.35
N LEU A 532 -18.02 12.64 2.54
CA LEU A 532 -17.89 11.70 3.65
C LEU A 532 -16.63 10.82 3.53
N GLY A 533 -16.32 10.31 2.34
CA GLY A 533 -15.14 9.46 2.11
C GLY A 533 -13.80 10.20 2.27
N LEU A 534 -13.79 11.51 2.01
CA LEU A 534 -12.64 12.39 2.24
C LEU A 534 -12.60 13.01 3.64
N GLY A 535 -13.67 12.85 4.44
CA GLY A 535 -13.78 13.47 5.77
C GLY A 535 -13.92 15.00 5.75
N HIS A 536 -14.15 15.59 4.58
CA HIS A 536 -14.28 17.05 4.36
C HIS A 536 -15.50 17.65 5.07
N LYS A 537 -15.55 18.98 5.12
CA LYS A 537 -16.64 19.78 5.72
C LYS A 537 -16.95 19.37 7.16
N ASN A 538 -15.94 18.88 7.87
CA ASN A 538 -16.03 18.41 9.24
C ASN A 538 -17.12 17.34 9.46
N THR A 539 -17.37 16.49 8.45
CA THR A 539 -18.32 15.36 8.57
C THR A 539 -17.89 14.35 9.64
N GLY A 540 -16.61 14.33 9.97
CA GLY A 540 -15.98 13.30 10.80
C GLY A 540 -15.66 12.02 10.04
N GLY A 541 -15.90 11.99 8.72
CA GLY A 541 -15.57 10.86 7.88
C GLY A 541 -16.51 9.67 8.00
N GLY A 542 -16.23 8.66 7.19
CA GLY A 542 -16.95 7.39 7.20
C GLY A 542 -16.10 6.25 6.66
N TYR A 543 -16.70 5.06 6.67
CA TYR A 543 -16.11 3.86 6.09
C TYR A 543 -17.04 3.29 5.04
N LYS A 544 -16.47 2.85 3.92
CA LYS A 544 -17.22 2.12 2.91
C LYS A 544 -17.67 0.77 3.45
N VAL A 545 -18.85 0.31 3.06
CA VAL A 545 -19.27 -1.06 3.35
C VAL A 545 -18.33 -2.02 2.61
N LYS A 546 -17.55 -2.82 3.36
CA LYS A 546 -16.58 -3.75 2.75
C LYS A 546 -17.29 -4.94 2.10
N GLY A 547 -16.91 -5.26 0.87
CA GLY A 547 -17.30 -6.51 0.22
C GLY A 547 -16.74 -7.72 0.94
N LEU A 548 -17.55 -8.77 1.05
CA LEU A 548 -17.27 -9.95 1.88
C LEU A 548 -16.64 -11.11 1.10
N ILE A 549 -16.23 -10.89 -0.15
CA ILE A 549 -15.56 -11.91 -0.96
C ILE A 549 -14.10 -12.05 -0.50
N GLY A 550 -13.67 -13.28 -0.22
CA GLY A 550 -12.29 -13.57 0.13
C GLY A 550 -11.95 -13.51 1.62
N LEU A 551 -12.93 -13.44 2.53
CA LEU A 551 -12.73 -13.35 3.99
C LEU A 551 -11.83 -14.44 4.59
N ARG A 552 -11.70 -15.60 3.94
CA ARG A 552 -10.76 -16.66 4.35
C ARG A 552 -9.30 -16.22 4.27
N TRP A 553 -8.98 -15.27 3.41
CA TRP A 553 -7.62 -14.83 3.10
C TRP A 553 -7.29 -13.46 3.66
N SER A 554 -8.25 -12.77 4.26
CA SER A 554 -8.12 -11.37 4.66
C SER A 554 -8.38 -11.16 6.15
N ALA A 555 -8.22 -12.19 6.98
CA ALA A 555 -8.16 -12.00 8.43
C ALA A 555 -6.84 -11.29 8.80
N PRO A 556 -6.84 -10.39 9.80
CA PRO A 556 -7.94 -10.05 10.71
C PRO A 556 -9.01 -9.14 10.08
N TYR A 557 -10.03 -8.72 10.84
CA TYR A 557 -11.17 -7.98 10.27
C TYR A 557 -11.28 -6.55 10.80
N LEU A 558 -12.04 -5.73 10.05
CA LEU A 558 -12.15 -4.26 10.11
C LEU A 558 -10.96 -3.51 9.48
N HIS A 559 -11.09 -2.20 9.31
CA HIS A 559 -10.06 -1.35 8.72
C HIS A 559 -8.79 -1.30 9.59
N ASP A 560 -8.97 -1.22 10.91
CA ASP A 560 -7.91 -1.21 11.91
C ASP A 560 -7.43 -2.63 12.25
N GLY A 561 -7.87 -3.66 11.52
CA GLY A 561 -7.48 -5.06 11.72
C GLY A 561 -7.63 -5.60 13.15
N GLY A 562 -8.32 -4.89 14.04
CA GLY A 562 -8.25 -5.18 15.48
C GLY A 562 -8.95 -6.47 15.87
N VAL A 563 -9.74 -7.03 14.96
CA VAL A 563 -10.51 -8.26 15.18
C VAL A 563 -9.69 -9.47 14.80
N ALA A 564 -8.79 -9.83 15.70
CA ALA A 564 -7.90 -10.96 15.56
C ALA A 564 -8.15 -11.97 16.69
N VAL A 565 -8.41 -13.22 16.32
CA VAL A 565 -8.39 -14.36 17.25
C VAL A 565 -7.56 -15.46 16.63
N GLY A 566 -6.60 -15.99 17.38
CA GLY A 566 -5.73 -17.07 16.91
C GLY A 566 -6.47 -18.41 16.79
N PRO A 567 -5.77 -19.48 16.37
CA PRO A 567 -6.33 -20.83 16.33
C PRO A 567 -6.91 -21.29 17.66
N GLU A 568 -6.32 -20.86 18.79
CA GLU A 568 -6.85 -21.07 20.13
C GLU A 568 -7.70 -19.88 20.57
N LEU A 569 -8.92 -20.12 21.04
CA LEU A 569 -9.86 -19.04 21.46
C LEU A 569 -9.36 -18.18 22.65
N THR A 570 -8.28 -18.58 23.31
CA THR A 570 -7.62 -17.77 24.35
C THR A 570 -6.67 -16.71 23.78
N GLN A 571 -6.29 -16.81 22.51
CA GLN A 571 -5.44 -15.87 21.78
C GLN A 571 -6.29 -14.74 21.21
N VAL A 572 -6.82 -13.87 22.07
CA VAL A 572 -7.72 -12.78 21.69
C VAL A 572 -6.99 -11.45 21.50
N GLY A 573 -7.29 -10.75 20.42
CA GLY A 573 -6.70 -9.45 20.09
C GLY A 573 -5.37 -9.55 19.33
N VAL A 574 -4.96 -8.42 18.77
CA VAL A 574 -3.72 -8.28 17.99
C VAL A 574 -2.49 -8.51 18.87
N SER A 575 -2.56 -8.10 20.15
CA SER A 575 -1.52 -8.28 21.16
C SER A 575 -1.25 -9.76 21.51
N ALA A 576 -2.24 -10.64 21.35
CA ALA A 576 -2.11 -12.07 21.58
C ALA A 576 -1.88 -12.90 20.32
N THR A 577 -1.98 -12.28 19.13
CA THR A 577 -1.87 -12.93 17.82
C THR A 577 -0.66 -12.40 17.03
N LEU A 578 -0.85 -11.43 16.15
CA LEU A 578 0.16 -10.91 15.22
C LEU A 578 1.42 -10.41 15.96
N MET A 579 1.27 -9.73 17.09
CA MET A 579 2.41 -9.26 17.89
C MET A 579 3.21 -10.39 18.56
N LYS A 580 2.68 -11.62 18.55
CA LYS A 580 3.35 -12.85 19.00
C LYS A 580 3.75 -13.75 17.84
N GLY A 581 3.58 -13.30 16.60
CA GLY A 581 3.83 -14.09 15.39
C GLY A 581 2.88 -15.28 15.24
N ILE A 582 1.64 -15.15 15.74
CA ILE A 582 0.55 -16.11 15.55
C ILE A 582 -0.43 -15.51 14.55
N SER A 583 -0.62 -16.18 13.42
CA SER A 583 -1.58 -15.75 12.40
C SER A 583 -3.02 -15.83 12.93
N PRO A 584 -3.86 -14.79 12.73
CA PRO A 584 -5.28 -14.84 13.07
C PRO A 584 -5.97 -15.97 12.31
N ASP A 585 -6.79 -16.76 13.01
CA ASP A 585 -7.63 -17.76 12.38
C ASP A 585 -8.88 -17.09 11.79
N PRO A 586 -9.18 -17.24 10.48
CA PRO A 586 -10.32 -16.59 9.85
C PRO A 586 -11.67 -16.97 10.48
N TYR A 587 -11.83 -18.23 10.92
CA TYR A 587 -13.08 -18.67 11.52
C TYR A 587 -13.29 -18.04 12.90
N ASN A 588 -12.30 -18.12 13.79
CA ASN A 588 -12.37 -17.55 15.13
C ASN A 588 -12.44 -16.03 15.10
N SER A 589 -11.76 -15.39 14.16
CA SER A 589 -11.82 -13.94 13.97
C SER A 589 -13.20 -13.50 13.46
N LEU A 590 -13.86 -14.27 12.57
CA LEU A 590 -15.25 -14.01 12.16
C LEU A 590 -16.24 -14.32 13.29
N LYS A 591 -15.96 -15.33 14.11
CA LYS A 591 -16.73 -15.56 15.32
C LYS A 591 -16.69 -14.32 16.22
N ALA A 592 -15.53 -13.71 16.40
CA ALA A 592 -15.41 -12.45 17.14
C ALA A 592 -16.03 -11.23 16.42
N MET A 593 -16.39 -11.33 15.13
CA MET A 593 -17.20 -10.31 14.45
C MET A 593 -18.68 -10.37 14.84
N VAL A 594 -19.19 -11.55 15.20
CA VAL A 594 -20.63 -11.79 15.40
C VAL A 594 -20.99 -12.28 16.80
N ASP A 595 -20.01 -12.56 17.65
CA ASP A 595 -20.19 -12.97 19.05
C ASP A 595 -19.81 -11.82 19.99
N ARG A 596 -20.79 -11.31 20.74
CA ARG A 596 -20.64 -10.16 21.62
C ARG A 596 -19.56 -10.38 22.68
N ASN A 597 -19.60 -11.51 23.38
CA ASN A 597 -18.70 -11.78 24.50
C ASN A 597 -17.26 -11.93 24.02
N LEU A 598 -17.06 -12.66 22.92
CA LEU A 598 -15.73 -12.79 22.34
C LEU A 598 -15.22 -11.45 21.80
N ARG A 599 -16.11 -10.63 21.22
CA ARG A 599 -15.74 -9.30 20.74
C ARG A 599 -15.34 -8.35 21.87
N GLU A 600 -16.05 -8.36 22.99
CA GLU A 600 -15.70 -7.57 24.18
C GLU A 600 -14.30 -7.95 24.70
N LEU A 601 -13.94 -9.25 24.69
CA LEU A 601 -12.60 -9.70 25.06
C LEU A 601 -11.51 -9.21 24.10
N VAL A 602 -11.77 -9.26 22.79
CA VAL A 602 -10.84 -8.75 21.76
C VAL A 602 -10.60 -7.25 21.92
N VAL A 603 -11.67 -6.46 22.03
CA VAL A 603 -11.56 -4.99 22.21
C VAL A 603 -10.84 -4.65 23.51
N LYS A 604 -11.13 -5.38 24.60
CA LYS A 604 -10.44 -5.21 25.87
C LYS A 604 -8.94 -5.51 25.74
N ALA A 605 -8.57 -6.64 25.13
CA ALA A 605 -7.18 -7.04 24.97
C ALA A 605 -6.37 -6.02 24.13
N ASN A 606 -6.97 -5.46 23.08
CA ASN A 606 -6.34 -4.42 22.29
C ASN A 606 -6.19 -3.11 23.09
N ARG A 607 -7.26 -2.69 23.79
CA ARG A 607 -7.24 -1.49 24.65
C ARG A 607 -6.39 -1.65 25.91
N GLU A 608 -5.89 -2.83 26.26
CA GLU A 608 -4.94 -2.99 27.37
C GLU A 608 -3.49 -2.84 26.89
N ASP A 609 -3.22 -3.01 25.60
CA ASP A 609 -1.89 -2.81 25.01
C ASP A 609 -1.68 -1.34 24.62
N GLN A 610 -0.66 -0.70 25.19
CA GLN A 610 -0.37 0.72 24.92
C GLN A 610 0.02 0.96 23.46
N ARG A 611 0.71 0.01 22.82
CA ARG A 611 1.18 0.17 21.43
C ARG A 611 -0.01 0.27 20.48
N LEU A 612 -1.01 -0.58 20.68
CA LEU A 612 -2.24 -0.60 19.87
C LEU A 612 -3.12 0.63 20.12
N LYS A 613 -3.15 1.16 21.36
CA LYS A 613 -3.80 2.45 21.63
C LYS A 613 -3.16 3.60 20.87
N ASP A 614 -1.83 3.67 20.91
CA ASP A 614 -1.07 4.76 20.30
C ASP A 614 -1.18 4.75 18.77
N THR A 615 -1.43 3.58 18.18
CA THR A 615 -1.60 3.40 16.72
C THR A 615 -3.05 3.19 16.29
N SER A 616 -4.03 3.53 17.15
CA SER A 616 -5.46 3.48 16.82
C SER A 616 -5.99 2.09 16.39
N VAL A 617 -5.49 1.01 16.99
CA VAL A 617 -5.96 -0.37 16.76
C VAL A 617 -6.81 -0.83 17.94
N THR A 618 -8.12 -0.97 17.73
CA THR A 618 -9.07 -1.27 18.81
C THR A 618 -9.91 -2.51 18.54
N GLY A 619 -10.25 -2.77 17.28
CA GLY A 619 -11.23 -3.75 16.88
C GLY A 619 -12.65 -3.35 17.28
N GLN A 620 -12.97 -2.09 17.57
CA GLN A 620 -14.36 -1.67 17.82
C GLN A 620 -15.15 -1.56 16.49
N GLY A 621 -16.46 -1.75 16.52
CA GLY A 621 -17.31 -1.67 15.32
C GLY A 621 -18.79 -1.93 15.59
N HIS A 622 -19.55 -2.15 14.52
CA HIS A 622 -21.00 -2.28 14.60
C HIS A 622 -21.44 -3.51 15.41
N GLU A 623 -22.55 -3.37 16.14
CA GLU A 623 -23.04 -4.39 17.09
C GLU A 623 -24.14 -5.29 16.50
N TYR A 624 -23.83 -6.02 15.42
CA TYR A 624 -24.75 -6.98 14.79
C TYR A 624 -24.40 -8.41 15.22
N TRP A 625 -25.00 -8.86 16.33
CA TRP A 625 -24.66 -10.13 16.97
C TRP A 625 -25.49 -11.30 16.45
N VAL A 626 -24.82 -12.42 16.22
CA VAL A 626 -25.40 -13.73 15.92
C VAL A 626 -24.86 -14.71 16.95
N ASP A 627 -25.39 -14.61 18.16
CA ASP A 627 -25.05 -15.44 19.32
C ASP A 627 -26.27 -15.69 20.21
N GLU A 628 -26.08 -16.35 21.36
CA GLU A 628 -27.15 -16.67 22.29
C GLU A 628 -27.82 -15.42 22.90
N SER A 629 -27.12 -14.28 22.98
CA SER A 629 -27.66 -13.02 23.51
C SER A 629 -28.72 -12.39 22.59
N THR A 630 -28.67 -12.71 21.29
CA THR A 630 -29.68 -12.30 20.29
C THR A 630 -30.56 -13.46 19.83
N GLY A 631 -30.53 -14.59 20.54
CA GLY A 631 -31.43 -15.73 20.33
C GLY A 631 -31.01 -16.69 19.20
N TYR A 632 -29.76 -16.64 18.75
CA TYR A 632 -29.21 -17.59 17.79
C TYR A 632 -28.51 -18.76 18.49
N THR A 633 -28.61 -19.96 17.92
CA THR A 633 -27.88 -21.13 18.43
C THR A 633 -26.44 -21.14 17.94
N LYS A 634 -25.57 -21.91 18.60
CA LYS A 634 -24.18 -22.14 18.14
C LYS A 634 -24.11 -22.72 16.74
N GLU A 635 -25.06 -23.59 16.38
CA GLU A 635 -25.16 -24.16 15.02
C GLU A 635 -25.49 -23.08 13.99
N GLN A 636 -26.36 -22.12 14.31
CA GLN A 636 -26.69 -21.01 13.42
C GLN A 636 -25.52 -20.04 13.26
N GLN A 637 -24.79 -19.75 14.34
CA GLN A 637 -23.57 -18.93 14.30
C GLN A 637 -22.49 -19.62 13.44
N ASP A 638 -22.23 -20.90 13.67
CA ASP A 638 -21.28 -21.68 12.86
C ASP A 638 -21.68 -21.68 11.38
N ALA A 639 -22.95 -21.97 11.08
CA ALA A 639 -23.46 -21.97 9.72
C ALA A 639 -23.26 -20.62 9.02
N LEU A 640 -23.48 -19.50 9.73
CA LEU A 640 -23.20 -18.15 9.21
C LEU A 640 -21.72 -17.96 8.89
N ILE A 641 -20.82 -18.30 9.81
CA ILE A 641 -19.37 -18.13 9.59
C ILE A 641 -18.90 -19.01 8.42
N GLN A 642 -19.36 -20.25 8.35
CA GLN A 642 -19.08 -21.15 7.23
C GLN A 642 -19.60 -20.59 5.90
N TYR A 643 -20.78 -19.97 5.89
CA TYR A 643 -21.32 -19.28 4.71
C TYR A 643 -20.42 -18.10 4.30
N LEU A 644 -20.00 -17.25 5.24
CA LEU A 644 -19.13 -16.10 5.00
C LEU A 644 -17.75 -16.51 4.43
N LEU A 645 -17.13 -17.56 4.96
CA LEU A 645 -15.84 -18.08 4.48
C LEU A 645 -15.90 -18.74 3.09
N ASN A 646 -17.11 -19.00 2.58
CA ASN A 646 -17.35 -19.68 1.30
C ASN A 646 -18.08 -18.79 0.28
N LEU A 647 -18.16 -17.48 0.53
CA LEU A 647 -18.76 -16.55 -0.43
C LEU A 647 -17.98 -16.53 -1.76
N LYS A 648 -18.74 -16.42 -2.84
CA LYS A 648 -18.22 -16.28 -4.21
C LYS A 648 -18.93 -15.09 -4.86
N LEU A 649 -18.20 -14.40 -5.74
CA LEU A 649 -18.82 -13.48 -6.68
C LEU A 649 -19.89 -14.23 -7.47
N LYS A 650 -21.08 -13.63 -7.57
CA LYS A 650 -22.22 -14.21 -8.28
C LYS A 650 -22.21 -13.88 -9.76
#